data_AF-A0A108T7E7-F1
#
_entry.id   AF-A0A108T7E7-F1
#
_cell.length_a   1.000
_cell.length_b   1.000
_cell.length_c   1.000
_cell.angle_alpha   90.00
_cell.angle_beta   90.00
_cell.angle_gamma   90.00
#
_symmetry.space_group_name_H-M   'P 1'
#
loop_
_entity.id
_entity.type
_entity.pdbx_description
1 polymer ?
#
loop_
_entity_poly.entity_id
_entity_poly.type
_entity_poly.pdbx_seq_one_letter_code
_entity_poly.pdbx_strand_id
1 'polypeptide(L)'
;MNVKNDNISKLQFDEFLRAIGISKNDTFSLLLGAGCSINSDIPSAEDCIWEWKRDIYKTNNPSVLGWIDNYKNKKSQTIIQNWLDNQGIYPEKNTKEEYSFYAYKCYPIDEHRRQYFEKICSGKTPSIGYKTIPILAKSGMLDSVWTTNLDDLIITACAGKGIQAIEISLDTVQRINQRTQNRKELPVIKLHGDFKYGELKNTEKELLNQDECFRRKLIDYIQDKHLIVIGYSGRDASLMDTLKEAYSKKGGGILYWCGYGEYINAEVENLITIAKQNGRNAFYIPTNGFDSTLRKIAQIVVEENNSLNKELIGLHLTNNDKETFTPFDLNPERVNKVLKSNIFRIEFPDEVFVFDVNIQNKPWKYVDEKVLERLDISAVPYNKQIWSFGQLDVIRTVFGEVINGDIKRKPLADIKIYNTAISRLLLSTICKSLAQSNNLKTNFKNKLWIEDNFRNIAYQKVYNAIRLSFDKISGEYYLIINPDFEFANSDLEKSIIQNVGISFFHKLWNNKFNEYLENWRKLLMVGKNIYEYPYDSGTGFKFKISAAPIFTDICDLNNKYEKKHNVPSTLLKLKGIQFKEVPLLFSTKNGHRTTTDIHPMRGLLVNKPYETGINSFLGDTIELGVISPKLDTAIFYHFLEDQNSQIKKHNQNDDYIIDYEGFYKTYDISLNFPTPDDDEWEILEEPVLSKSIKQISQYIRQIICNSITKINSTTRRKIIVIYIPQRWEEYTSYTIDGETFDLHDYIKAFCAEKGIMSQLIREKTVQDYNQKCQIHWWLSLSFYVKSFRTPWILANSDNTTAFAGLGYSVDSKVDSNGHIVLGCSHIYSSSGEGLKFKLARISNDKIQWRHRKPHLCYDDAYEFGKNIIELFYESMNELPKRVVIHKRTYFTEEEKQGIIDSISDNNKIESIDLIEINFEDNIKYTSSKIVEGKACVDGFSVSRGSCILLNSKEALLWAHGVVPSVRNPNFSFYPGGRYIPKPLRIIKHYGVGSLEQIANEILGLTKMNWNSLNMYSQLPATICSSNDIARIGKLIDSNSKHEYDYRYFI
;
A
#
# COMPACT_ATOMS: atom_id res chain seq x y z
N MET A 1 31.65 2.93 20.84
CA MET A 1 32.42 4.11 20.40
C MET A 1 32.66 3.95 18.90
N ASN A 2 31.97 4.74 18.06
CA ASN A 2 32.19 4.75 16.62
C ASN A 2 33.04 5.98 16.28
N VAL A 3 34.29 5.74 15.89
CA VAL A 3 35.08 6.75 15.19
C VAL A 3 34.48 6.87 13.79
N LYS A 4 34.00 8.06 13.43
CA LYS A 4 33.61 8.38 12.05
C LYS A 4 34.87 8.32 11.17
N ASN A 5 34.95 7.31 10.29
CA ASN A 5 35.90 7.32 9.18
C ASN A 5 35.28 8.11 8.01
N ASP A 6 35.57 9.41 7.93
CA ASP A 6 35.14 10.32 6.86
C ASP A 6 35.94 10.13 5.54
N ASN A 7 36.21 8.91 5.05
CA ASN A 7 37.10 8.76 3.87
C ASN A 7 36.81 7.65 2.83
N ILE A 8 35.61 7.07 2.80
CA ILE A 8 35.22 6.17 1.68
C ILE A 8 34.68 7.02 0.51
N SER A 9 35.19 6.84 -0.72
CA SER A 9 34.62 7.54 -1.89
C SER A 9 33.32 6.86 -2.27
N LYS A 10 32.24 7.58 -2.07
CA LYS A 10 30.89 7.16 -2.41
C LYS A 10 30.37 8.06 -3.53
N LEU A 11 29.79 7.47 -4.56
CA LEU A 11 29.05 8.18 -5.59
C LEU A 11 27.58 7.89 -5.40
N GLN A 12 26.75 8.94 -5.39
CA GLN A 12 25.31 8.77 -5.44
C GLN A 12 24.91 8.18 -6.80
N PHE A 13 23.78 7.48 -6.83
CA PHE A 13 23.38 6.73 -8.01
C PHE A 13 23.15 7.63 -9.24
N ASP A 14 22.61 8.83 -9.06
CA ASP A 14 22.43 9.82 -10.13
C ASP A 14 23.77 10.40 -10.63
N GLU A 15 24.75 10.60 -9.73
CA GLU A 15 26.12 10.99 -10.08
C GLU A 15 26.81 9.90 -10.91
N PHE A 16 26.64 8.64 -10.51
CA PHE A 16 27.14 7.49 -11.25
C PHE A 16 26.53 7.43 -12.66
N LEU A 17 25.22 7.62 -12.80
CA LEU A 17 24.55 7.66 -14.10
C LEU A 17 25.07 8.80 -15.00
N ARG A 18 25.34 9.99 -14.46
CA ARG A 18 25.98 11.09 -15.21
C ARG A 18 27.42 10.74 -15.61
N ALA A 19 28.18 10.09 -14.74
CA ALA A 19 29.54 9.64 -15.05
C ALA A 19 29.55 8.62 -16.20
N ILE A 20 28.61 7.66 -16.21
CA ILE A 20 28.40 6.73 -17.32
C ILE A 20 28.00 7.48 -18.60
N GLY A 21 27.13 8.49 -18.51
CA GLY A 21 26.73 9.29 -19.68
C GLY A 21 27.91 9.99 -20.38
N ILE A 22 28.90 10.45 -19.62
CA ILE A 22 30.13 11.07 -20.15
C ILE A 22 31.08 9.99 -20.70
N SER A 23 31.22 8.86 -19.99
CA SER A 23 32.15 7.77 -20.33
C SER A 23 31.53 6.68 -21.22
N LYS A 24 30.35 6.90 -21.81
CA LYS A 24 29.62 5.87 -22.58
C LYS A 24 30.38 5.30 -23.80
N ASN A 25 31.42 6.00 -24.26
CA ASN A 25 32.30 5.57 -25.35
C ASN A 25 33.57 4.85 -24.84
N ASP A 26 33.81 4.84 -23.54
CA ASP A 26 34.90 4.08 -22.91
C ASP A 26 34.52 2.59 -22.82
N THR A 27 35.51 1.75 -22.55
CA THR A 27 35.33 0.29 -22.50
C THR A 27 35.11 -0.20 -21.08
N PHE A 28 34.04 -0.98 -20.88
CA PHE A 28 33.62 -1.53 -19.60
C PHE A 28 33.66 -3.06 -19.57
N SER A 29 33.90 -3.60 -18.38
CA SER A 29 33.66 -4.99 -18.03
C SER A 29 32.65 -5.09 -16.89
N LEU A 30 31.81 -6.12 -16.89
CA LEU A 30 30.89 -6.42 -15.79
C LEU A 30 31.45 -7.56 -14.94
N LEU A 31 31.35 -7.45 -13.62
CA LEU A 31 31.46 -8.58 -12.68
C LEU A 31 30.08 -8.83 -12.07
N LEU A 32 29.44 -9.95 -12.42
CA LEU A 32 28.11 -10.32 -11.97
C LEU A 32 28.18 -11.42 -10.91
N GLY A 33 27.56 -11.18 -9.75
CA GLY A 33 27.40 -12.19 -8.69
C GLY A 33 25.98 -12.74 -8.58
N ALA A 34 25.78 -13.66 -7.63
CA ALA A 34 24.54 -14.43 -7.49
C ALA A 34 23.31 -13.56 -7.21
N GLY A 35 23.49 -12.35 -6.67
CA GLY A 35 22.42 -11.39 -6.46
C GLY A 35 21.76 -10.89 -7.76
N CYS A 36 22.42 -11.02 -8.92
CA CYS A 36 21.85 -10.64 -10.21
C CYS A 36 20.73 -11.60 -10.67
N SER A 37 20.78 -12.87 -10.27
CA SER A 37 19.89 -13.91 -10.75
C SER A 37 18.57 -14.03 -9.96
N ILE A 38 18.41 -13.26 -8.88
CA ILE A 38 17.23 -13.29 -7.98
C ILE A 38 15.93 -13.07 -8.76
N ASN A 39 15.86 -12.02 -9.59
CA ASN A 39 14.67 -11.70 -10.39
C ASN A 39 14.41 -12.72 -11.51
N SER A 40 15.38 -13.59 -11.81
CA SER A 40 15.25 -14.73 -12.71
C SER A 40 14.90 -16.03 -11.97
N ASP A 41 14.46 -15.92 -10.69
CA ASP A 41 14.04 -17.04 -9.84
C ASP A 41 15.18 -18.03 -9.52
N ILE A 42 16.39 -17.49 -9.33
CA ILE A 42 17.55 -18.21 -8.83
C ILE A 42 17.94 -17.64 -7.46
N PRO A 43 18.04 -18.45 -6.40
CA PRO A 43 18.38 -17.97 -5.06
C PRO A 43 19.79 -17.37 -5.02
N SER A 44 19.98 -16.36 -4.17
CA SER A 44 21.32 -15.83 -3.90
C SER A 44 22.17 -16.83 -3.11
N ALA A 45 23.48 -16.55 -3.00
CA ALA A 45 24.37 -17.36 -2.16
C ALA A 45 23.93 -17.36 -0.68
N GLU A 46 23.42 -16.24 -0.17
CA GLU A 46 22.88 -16.14 1.19
C GLU A 46 21.57 -16.93 1.34
N ASP A 47 20.72 -16.91 0.33
CA ASP A 47 19.50 -17.72 0.31
C ASP A 47 19.82 -19.22 0.35
N CYS A 48 20.84 -19.66 -0.39
CA CYS A 48 21.31 -21.05 -0.35
C CYS A 48 21.80 -21.44 1.05
N ILE A 49 22.59 -20.58 1.72
CA ILE A 49 23.04 -20.83 3.10
C ILE A 49 21.85 -21.06 4.02
N TRP A 50 20.85 -20.19 3.96
CA TRP A 50 19.67 -20.30 4.82
C TRP A 50 18.78 -21.49 4.48
N GLU A 51 18.64 -21.83 3.20
CA GLU A 51 17.98 -23.04 2.75
C GLU A 51 18.67 -24.29 3.32
N TRP A 52 19.99 -24.39 3.20
CA TRP A 52 20.76 -25.51 3.74
C TRP A 52 20.67 -25.60 5.27
N LYS A 53 20.79 -24.46 5.97
CA LYS A 53 20.57 -24.39 7.42
C LYS A 53 19.17 -24.89 7.81
N ARG A 54 18.15 -24.48 7.06
CA ARG A 54 16.75 -24.87 7.26
C ARG A 54 16.54 -26.37 7.02
N ASP A 55 17.18 -26.94 6.00
CA ASP A 55 17.08 -28.37 5.70
C ASP A 55 17.82 -29.23 6.74
N ILE A 56 19.01 -28.80 7.19
CA ILE A 56 19.72 -29.41 8.32
C ILE A 56 18.85 -29.36 9.59
N TYR A 57 18.26 -28.21 9.88
CA TYR A 57 17.38 -28.04 11.04
C TYR A 57 16.15 -28.97 10.95
N LYS A 58 15.45 -28.99 9.81
CA LYS A 58 14.26 -29.83 9.59
C LYS A 58 14.54 -31.32 9.75
N THR A 59 15.63 -31.79 9.15
CA THR A 59 16.00 -33.21 9.20
C THR A 59 16.37 -33.67 10.61
N ASN A 60 16.88 -32.76 11.46
CA ASN A 60 17.17 -33.05 12.87
C ASN A 60 15.96 -32.81 13.80
N ASN A 61 14.89 -32.16 13.33
CA ASN A 61 13.70 -31.82 14.12
C ASN A 61 12.40 -32.18 13.36
N PRO A 62 12.07 -33.48 13.21
CA PRO A 62 10.98 -33.95 12.33
C PRO A 62 9.56 -33.59 12.81
N SER A 63 9.39 -33.13 14.06
CA SER A 63 8.11 -32.66 14.60
C SER A 63 7.77 -31.21 14.22
N VAL A 64 8.65 -30.52 13.50
CA VAL A 64 8.48 -29.10 13.13
C VAL A 64 7.43 -28.95 12.02
N LEU A 65 6.47 -28.05 12.27
CA LEU A 65 5.41 -27.66 11.33
C LEU A 65 5.97 -26.78 10.18
N GLY A 66 5.25 -26.70 9.05
CA GLY A 66 5.70 -26.05 7.80
C GLY A 66 5.95 -24.53 7.82
N TRP A 67 5.93 -23.87 8.99
CA TRP A 67 6.23 -22.44 9.12
C TRP A 67 7.74 -22.13 9.08
N ILE A 68 8.60 -23.10 9.39
CA ILE A 68 10.08 -22.94 9.28
C ILE A 68 10.54 -22.90 7.81
N ASP A 69 9.66 -23.27 6.88
CA ASP A 69 9.91 -23.35 5.44
C ASP A 69 10.28 -21.98 4.87
N ASN A 70 9.74 -20.92 5.46
CA ASN A 70 10.11 -19.55 5.14
C ASN A 70 11.36 -19.12 5.92
N TYR A 71 12.54 -19.48 5.41
CA TYR A 71 13.86 -19.09 5.94
C TYR A 71 14.27 -17.63 5.70
N LYS A 72 13.53 -16.83 4.92
CA LYS A 72 13.79 -15.36 4.83
C LYS A 72 13.10 -14.58 5.93
N ASN A 73 12.08 -15.17 6.58
CA ASN A 73 11.50 -14.57 7.78
C ASN A 73 12.57 -14.48 8.89
N LYS A 74 12.83 -13.26 9.39
CA LYS A 74 13.82 -13.00 10.47
C LYS A 74 13.58 -13.87 11.70
N LYS A 75 12.32 -14.22 11.97
CA LYS A 75 11.91 -15.13 13.03
C LYS A 75 12.48 -16.54 12.78
N SER A 76 12.20 -17.13 11.63
CA SER A 76 12.73 -18.45 11.23
C SER A 76 14.25 -18.47 11.24
N GLN A 77 14.91 -17.43 10.71
CA GLN A 77 16.37 -17.31 10.74
C GLN A 77 16.94 -17.31 12.16
N THR A 78 16.32 -16.54 13.05
CA THR A 78 16.75 -16.48 14.46
C THR A 78 16.62 -17.84 15.11
N ILE A 79 15.54 -18.56 14.82
CA ILE A 79 15.25 -19.87 15.40
C ILE A 79 16.26 -20.92 14.92
N ILE A 80 16.45 -21.00 13.61
CA ILE A 80 17.40 -21.92 12.99
C ILE A 80 18.81 -21.62 13.53
N GLN A 81 19.20 -20.34 13.59
CA GLN A 81 20.53 -19.96 14.07
C GLN A 81 20.73 -20.30 15.55
N ASN A 82 19.78 -19.97 16.43
CA ASN A 82 19.91 -20.29 17.86
C ASN A 82 20.05 -21.80 18.08
N TRP A 83 19.33 -22.62 17.30
CA TRP A 83 19.50 -24.07 17.37
C TRP A 83 20.88 -24.52 16.92
N LEU A 84 21.38 -23.97 15.80
CA LEU A 84 22.73 -24.27 15.27
C LEU A 84 23.81 -23.87 16.29
N ASP A 85 23.72 -22.67 16.86
CA ASP A 85 24.67 -22.14 17.85
C ASP A 85 24.70 -23.03 19.10
N ASN A 86 23.53 -23.49 19.58
CA ASN A 86 23.43 -24.39 20.74
C ASN A 86 24.06 -25.78 20.52
N GLN A 87 24.27 -26.22 19.27
CA GLN A 87 24.98 -27.48 19.01
C GLN A 87 26.50 -27.34 19.16
N GLY A 88 27.05 -26.12 19.10
CA GLY A 88 28.49 -25.85 19.27
C GLY A 88 29.42 -26.38 18.16
N ILE A 89 28.87 -26.96 17.08
CA ILE A 89 29.64 -27.56 15.96
C ILE A 89 29.48 -26.82 14.63
N TYR A 90 28.61 -25.81 14.59
CA TYR A 90 28.26 -25.07 13.39
C TYR A 90 28.93 -23.68 13.39
N PRO A 91 29.32 -23.12 12.23
CA PRO A 91 29.88 -21.78 12.15
C PRO A 91 28.91 -20.72 12.69
N GLU A 92 29.46 -19.72 13.38
CA GLU A 92 28.70 -18.55 13.83
C GLU A 92 28.12 -17.78 12.64
N LYS A 93 26.98 -17.11 12.87
CA LYS A 93 26.29 -16.32 11.84
C LYS A 93 27.22 -15.24 11.25
N ASN A 94 27.18 -15.10 9.93
CA ASN A 94 27.93 -14.12 9.12
C ASN A 94 29.45 -14.37 9.04
N THR A 95 29.93 -15.55 9.43
CA THR A 95 31.32 -15.96 9.19
C THR A 95 31.57 -16.22 7.70
N LYS A 96 32.84 -16.21 7.27
CA LYS A 96 33.20 -16.34 5.84
C LYS A 96 33.00 -17.77 5.35
N GLU A 97 33.13 -18.73 6.27
CA GLU A 97 33.14 -20.17 6.08
C GLU A 97 31.71 -20.75 5.88
N GLU A 98 30.67 -19.99 6.22
CA GLU A 98 29.27 -20.47 6.20
C GLU A 98 28.88 -21.11 4.87
N TYR A 99 29.19 -20.47 3.74
CA TYR A 99 28.77 -20.96 2.42
C TYR A 99 29.32 -22.36 2.15
N SER A 100 30.64 -22.49 2.21
CA SER A 100 31.34 -23.75 1.94
C SER A 100 31.00 -24.82 2.97
N PHE A 101 30.91 -24.46 4.25
CA PHE A 101 30.58 -25.37 5.32
C PHE A 101 29.16 -25.95 5.15
N TYR A 102 28.15 -25.09 4.98
CA TYR A 102 26.76 -25.56 4.88
C TYR A 102 26.47 -26.27 3.56
N ALA A 103 27.09 -25.86 2.44
CA ALA A 103 27.01 -26.59 1.18
C ALA A 103 27.48 -28.04 1.34
N TYR A 104 28.65 -28.25 1.96
CA TYR A 104 29.20 -29.58 2.23
C TYR A 104 28.39 -30.35 3.28
N LYS A 105 28.00 -29.69 4.37
CA LYS A 105 27.28 -30.33 5.48
C LYS A 105 25.89 -30.79 5.06
N CYS A 106 25.19 -30.02 4.24
CA CYS A 106 23.86 -30.37 3.71
C CYS A 106 23.97 -31.46 2.64
N TYR A 107 24.96 -31.34 1.74
CA TYR A 107 25.17 -32.28 0.64
C TYR A 107 26.63 -32.75 0.60
N PRO A 108 27.00 -33.81 1.35
CA PRO A 108 28.39 -34.28 1.40
C PRO A 108 28.89 -34.88 0.08
N ILE A 109 27.98 -35.43 -0.73
CA ILE A 109 28.29 -36.08 -2.02
C ILE A 109 28.29 -35.03 -3.14
N ASP A 110 29.39 -34.95 -3.90
CA ASP A 110 29.61 -33.98 -4.98
C ASP A 110 28.49 -34.00 -6.04
N GLU A 111 28.02 -35.19 -6.41
CA GLU A 111 26.96 -35.37 -7.39
C GLU A 111 25.62 -34.76 -6.92
N HIS A 112 25.31 -34.85 -5.61
CA HIS A 112 24.09 -34.24 -5.07
C HIS A 112 24.18 -32.71 -5.09
N ARG A 113 25.38 -32.14 -4.89
CA ARG A 113 25.60 -30.69 -5.05
C ARG A 113 25.38 -30.25 -6.50
N ARG A 114 25.88 -31.03 -7.48
CA ARG A 114 25.61 -30.76 -8.91
C ARG A 114 24.11 -30.80 -9.22
N GLN A 115 23.41 -31.84 -8.79
CA GLN A 115 21.96 -31.99 -8.97
C GLN A 115 21.17 -30.84 -8.32
N TYR A 116 21.61 -30.36 -7.15
CA TYR A 116 21.03 -29.20 -6.50
C TYR A 116 21.16 -27.93 -7.37
N PHE A 117 22.37 -27.62 -7.85
CA PHE A 117 22.59 -26.45 -8.70
C PHE A 117 21.90 -26.57 -10.06
N GLU A 118 21.89 -27.75 -10.67
CA GLU A 118 21.12 -28.03 -11.88
C GLU A 118 19.63 -27.75 -11.65
N LYS A 119 19.06 -28.23 -10.55
CA LYS A 119 17.65 -28.03 -10.21
C LYS A 119 17.29 -26.54 -10.06
N ILE A 120 18.14 -25.74 -9.41
CA ILE A 120 17.83 -24.32 -9.18
C ILE A 120 18.15 -23.43 -10.39
N CYS A 121 19.04 -23.83 -11.30
CA CYS A 121 19.42 -23.05 -12.48
C CYS A 121 18.69 -23.46 -13.77
N SER A 122 18.16 -24.68 -13.85
CA SER A 122 17.50 -25.19 -15.07
C SER A 122 16.12 -24.55 -15.33
N GLY A 123 15.81 -24.34 -16.60
CA GLY A 123 14.51 -23.82 -17.06
C GLY A 123 14.22 -22.36 -16.72
N LYS A 124 15.23 -21.59 -16.28
CA LYS A 124 15.09 -20.18 -15.88
C LYS A 124 15.20 -19.24 -17.08
N THR A 125 14.49 -18.11 -17.01
CA THR A 125 14.47 -17.10 -18.05
C THR A 125 15.20 -15.82 -17.61
N PRO A 126 15.97 -15.17 -18.49
CA PRO A 126 16.70 -13.94 -18.12
C PRO A 126 15.77 -12.81 -17.71
N SER A 127 16.03 -12.19 -16.56
CA SER A 127 15.40 -10.94 -16.15
C SER A 127 15.81 -9.77 -17.07
N ILE A 128 15.13 -8.64 -16.95
CA ILE A 128 15.35 -7.48 -17.81
C ILE A 128 16.80 -6.96 -17.75
N GLY A 129 17.47 -7.03 -16.60
CA GLY A 129 18.88 -6.64 -16.48
C GLY A 129 19.76 -7.45 -17.43
N TYR A 130 19.58 -8.77 -17.49
CA TYR A 130 20.28 -9.62 -18.46
C TYR A 130 19.88 -9.29 -19.90
N LYS A 131 18.61 -9.01 -20.18
CA LYS A 131 18.13 -8.63 -21.53
C LYS A 131 18.77 -7.32 -22.03
N THR A 132 19.27 -6.45 -21.16
CA THR A 132 20.00 -5.23 -21.58
C THR A 132 21.47 -5.48 -21.95
N ILE A 133 22.10 -6.56 -21.48
CA ILE A 133 23.50 -6.92 -21.78
C ILE A 133 23.80 -6.94 -23.29
N PRO A 134 23.01 -7.60 -24.16
CA PRO A 134 23.27 -7.56 -25.60
C PRO A 134 23.18 -6.15 -26.20
N ILE A 135 22.34 -5.26 -25.64
CA ILE A 135 22.23 -3.87 -26.09
C ILE A 135 23.51 -3.09 -25.73
N LEU A 136 24.02 -3.28 -24.51
CA LEU A 136 25.28 -2.68 -24.05
C LEU A 136 26.51 -3.21 -24.82
N ALA A 137 26.49 -4.48 -25.22
CA ALA A 137 27.53 -5.03 -26.09
C ALA A 137 27.46 -4.43 -27.50
N LYS A 138 26.26 -4.30 -28.08
CA LYS A 138 26.06 -3.66 -29.39
C LYS A 138 26.44 -2.19 -29.43
N SER A 139 26.26 -1.46 -28.32
CA SER A 139 26.69 -0.05 -28.24
C SER A 139 28.20 0.10 -28.25
N GLY A 140 28.95 -1.00 -28.02
CA GLY A 140 30.41 -1.00 -27.91
C GLY A 140 30.93 -0.64 -26.52
N MET A 141 30.04 -0.37 -25.56
CA MET A 141 30.42 -0.07 -24.17
C MET A 141 30.94 -1.31 -23.44
N LEU A 142 30.28 -2.46 -23.64
CA LEU A 142 30.57 -3.69 -22.90
C LEU A 142 31.48 -4.65 -23.67
N ASP A 143 32.69 -4.89 -23.15
CA ASP A 143 33.70 -5.77 -23.78
C ASP A 143 33.76 -7.17 -23.16
N SER A 144 33.47 -7.32 -21.86
CA SER A 144 33.46 -8.64 -21.22
C SER A 144 32.54 -8.74 -20.02
N VAL A 145 32.04 -9.95 -19.77
CA VAL A 145 31.30 -10.29 -18.55
C VAL A 145 32.04 -11.37 -17.79
N TRP A 146 32.37 -11.08 -16.55
CA TRP A 146 32.95 -11.99 -15.57
C TRP A 146 31.85 -12.35 -14.58
N THR A 147 31.70 -13.62 -14.23
CA THR A 147 30.65 -14.02 -13.30
C THR A 147 31.06 -15.15 -12.38
N THR A 148 30.56 -15.09 -11.15
CA THR A 148 30.64 -16.20 -10.19
C THR A 148 29.39 -17.07 -10.23
N ASN A 149 28.45 -16.78 -11.12
CA ASN A 149 27.19 -17.51 -11.25
C ASN A 149 27.38 -18.77 -12.09
N LEU A 150 26.60 -19.80 -11.74
CA LEU A 150 26.58 -21.08 -12.44
C LEU A 150 25.50 -21.15 -13.53
N ASP A 151 24.65 -20.12 -13.66
CA ASP A 151 23.54 -20.08 -14.61
C ASP A 151 23.92 -19.66 -16.03
N ASP A 152 23.00 -19.87 -16.98
CA ASP A 152 23.17 -19.53 -18.41
C ASP A 152 22.36 -18.30 -18.83
N LEU A 153 21.96 -17.44 -17.89
CA LEU A 153 21.04 -16.33 -18.19
C LEU A 153 21.65 -15.33 -19.16
N ILE A 154 22.96 -15.10 -19.10
CA ILE A 154 23.68 -14.19 -20.03
C ILE A 154 23.66 -14.76 -21.45
N ILE A 155 23.95 -16.06 -21.58
CA ILE A 155 23.99 -16.76 -22.88
C ILE A 155 22.59 -16.75 -23.50
N THR A 156 21.59 -17.09 -22.69
CA THR A 156 20.18 -17.09 -23.08
C THR A 156 19.71 -15.69 -23.48
N ALA A 157 20.16 -14.63 -22.81
CA ALA A 157 19.80 -13.25 -23.14
C ALA A 157 20.41 -12.78 -24.48
N CYS A 158 21.61 -13.27 -24.82
CA CYS A 158 22.27 -12.94 -26.10
C CYS A 158 21.71 -13.74 -27.29
N ALA A 159 21.12 -14.91 -27.03
CA ALA A 159 20.60 -15.80 -28.06
C ALA A 159 19.58 -15.10 -29.00
N GLY A 160 19.84 -15.14 -30.31
CA GLY A 160 18.96 -14.54 -31.32
C GLY A 160 18.92 -13.01 -31.34
N LYS A 161 19.75 -12.32 -30.54
CA LYS A 161 19.78 -10.86 -30.44
C LYS A 161 20.95 -10.22 -31.21
N GLY A 162 21.69 -10.96 -32.03
CA GLY A 162 22.75 -10.39 -32.88
C GLY A 162 24.09 -10.12 -32.19
N ILE A 163 24.26 -10.58 -30.94
CA ILE A 163 25.54 -10.73 -30.25
C ILE A 163 25.70 -12.20 -29.87
N GLN A 164 26.85 -12.79 -30.16
CA GLN A 164 27.16 -14.17 -29.80
C GLN A 164 27.90 -14.19 -28.46
N ALA A 165 27.28 -14.75 -27.41
CA ALA A 165 27.96 -14.99 -26.15
C ALA A 165 28.92 -16.18 -26.28
N ILE A 166 30.18 -16.00 -25.89
CA ILE A 166 31.22 -17.02 -25.90
C ILE A 166 31.55 -17.38 -24.46
N GLU A 167 31.11 -18.57 -24.03
CA GLU A 167 31.35 -19.07 -22.69
C GLU A 167 32.79 -19.60 -22.52
N ILE A 168 33.43 -19.18 -21.45
CA ILE A 168 34.78 -19.60 -21.04
C ILE A 168 34.70 -20.04 -19.58
N SER A 169 34.83 -21.35 -19.36
CA SER A 169 34.82 -22.03 -18.06
C SER A 169 36.21 -22.55 -17.67
N LEU A 170 36.34 -23.15 -16.48
CA LEU A 170 37.60 -23.74 -15.99
C LEU A 170 38.17 -24.82 -16.93
N ASP A 171 37.33 -25.53 -17.68
CA ASP A 171 37.76 -26.55 -18.65
C ASP A 171 38.25 -25.95 -19.98
N THR A 172 37.94 -24.67 -20.24
CA THR A 172 38.21 -23.99 -21.53
C THR A 172 39.03 -22.71 -21.38
N VAL A 173 39.73 -22.57 -20.25
CA VAL A 173 40.54 -21.39 -19.88
C VAL A 173 41.45 -20.92 -21.03
N GLN A 174 42.04 -21.82 -21.80
CA GLN A 174 42.93 -21.49 -22.93
C GLN A 174 42.26 -20.60 -24.00
N ARG A 175 40.92 -20.69 -24.17
CA ARG A 175 40.16 -19.89 -25.13
C ARG A 175 40.24 -18.39 -24.86
N ILE A 176 40.49 -17.98 -23.62
CA ILE A 176 40.62 -16.56 -23.26
C ILE A 176 41.80 -15.88 -23.98
N ASN A 177 42.86 -16.65 -24.27
CA ASN A 177 44.09 -16.15 -24.89
C ASN A 177 44.17 -16.46 -26.38
N GLN A 178 43.43 -17.45 -26.87
CA GLN A 178 43.50 -17.94 -28.25
C GLN A 178 42.47 -17.31 -29.18
N ARG A 179 41.45 -16.62 -28.64
CA ARG A 179 40.39 -16.00 -29.43
C ARG A 179 40.81 -14.64 -30.01
N THR A 180 40.35 -14.34 -31.22
CA THR A 180 40.42 -12.98 -31.79
C THR A 180 39.29 -12.12 -31.22
N GLN A 181 39.56 -10.84 -30.92
CA GLN A 181 38.50 -9.93 -30.48
C GLN A 181 37.55 -9.59 -31.63
N ASN A 182 36.25 -9.76 -31.41
CA ASN A 182 35.20 -9.48 -32.39
C ASN A 182 34.08 -8.68 -31.71
N ARG A 183 33.69 -7.54 -32.28
CA ARG A 183 32.63 -6.67 -31.72
C ARG A 183 31.22 -7.28 -31.76
N LYS A 184 31.04 -8.41 -32.45
CA LYS A 184 29.78 -9.18 -32.45
C LYS A 184 29.79 -10.31 -31.42
N GLU A 185 30.89 -10.50 -30.69
CA GLU A 185 31.04 -11.55 -29.68
C GLU A 185 31.22 -10.93 -28.30
N LEU A 186 30.58 -11.54 -27.29
CA LEU A 186 30.73 -11.17 -25.90
C LEU A 186 31.35 -12.33 -25.12
N PRO A 187 32.60 -12.23 -24.63
CA PRO A 187 33.15 -13.24 -23.72
C PRO A 187 32.40 -13.24 -22.38
N VAL A 188 32.00 -14.42 -21.95
CA VAL A 188 31.39 -14.68 -20.64
C VAL A 188 32.31 -15.63 -19.87
N ILE A 189 33.04 -15.10 -18.90
CA ILE A 189 34.02 -15.84 -18.11
C ILE A 189 33.37 -16.31 -16.80
N LYS A 190 33.17 -17.62 -16.65
CA LYS A 190 32.62 -18.25 -15.43
C LYS A 190 33.75 -18.61 -14.46
N LEU A 191 33.97 -17.76 -13.45
CA LEU A 191 35.10 -17.84 -12.51
C LEU A 191 35.05 -19.07 -11.59
N HIS A 192 33.85 -19.57 -11.26
CA HIS A 192 33.62 -20.69 -10.34
C HIS A 192 33.33 -22.03 -11.05
N GLY A 193 33.40 -22.06 -12.38
CA GLY A 193 33.03 -23.21 -13.20
C GLY A 193 31.56 -23.21 -13.64
N ASP A 194 31.09 -24.36 -14.10
CA ASP A 194 29.73 -24.64 -14.56
C ASP A 194 29.25 -25.95 -13.93
N PHE A 195 27.96 -26.09 -13.60
CA PHE A 195 27.41 -27.35 -13.09
C PHE A 195 27.28 -28.42 -14.17
N LYS A 196 27.29 -28.02 -15.45
CA LYS A 196 27.11 -28.93 -16.60
C LYS A 196 28.39 -29.67 -16.99
N TYR A 197 29.57 -29.08 -16.75
CA TYR A 197 30.87 -29.61 -17.17
C TYR A 197 31.96 -29.25 -16.14
N GLY A 198 32.74 -30.25 -15.70
CA GLY A 198 33.94 -30.05 -14.87
C GLY A 198 33.74 -30.13 -13.34
N GLU A 199 34.81 -29.80 -12.60
CA GLU A 199 34.79 -29.70 -11.13
C GLU A 199 34.17 -28.35 -10.69
N LEU A 200 33.16 -28.41 -9.82
CA LEU A 200 32.54 -27.22 -9.21
C LEU A 200 33.39 -26.71 -8.05
N LYS A 201 33.60 -25.39 -7.92
CA LYS A 201 34.23 -24.79 -6.74
C LYS A 201 33.21 -24.38 -5.68
N ASN A 202 32.90 -25.27 -4.75
CA ASN A 202 31.92 -25.09 -3.67
C ASN A 202 32.47 -25.36 -2.26
N THR A 203 33.69 -25.87 -2.12
CA THR A 203 34.34 -26.13 -0.81
C THR A 203 35.46 -25.13 -0.51
N GLU A 204 35.86 -24.99 0.76
CA GLU A 204 36.99 -24.14 1.15
C GLU A 204 38.27 -24.50 0.39
N LYS A 205 38.53 -25.81 0.19
CA LYS A 205 39.71 -26.28 -0.55
C LYS A 205 39.72 -25.87 -2.01
N GLU A 206 38.55 -25.79 -2.63
CA GLU A 206 38.36 -25.44 -4.05
C GLU A 206 38.39 -23.91 -4.29
N LEU A 207 37.90 -23.12 -3.33
CA LEU A 207 37.86 -21.64 -3.38
C LEU A 207 39.18 -20.98 -2.93
N LEU A 208 40.12 -21.72 -2.33
CA LEU A 208 41.40 -21.17 -1.85
C LEU A 208 42.24 -20.54 -2.97
N ASN A 209 42.25 -21.13 -4.17
CA ASN A 209 43.09 -20.67 -5.29
C ASN A 209 42.27 -20.48 -6.57
N GLN A 210 42.17 -19.25 -7.07
CA GLN A 210 41.68 -18.97 -8.42
C GLN A 210 42.64 -19.54 -9.46
N ASP A 211 42.13 -19.97 -10.62
CA ASP A 211 42.97 -20.39 -11.74
C ASP A 211 43.95 -19.27 -12.14
N GLU A 212 45.24 -19.59 -12.28
CA GLU A 212 46.30 -18.61 -12.52
C GLU A 212 46.09 -17.82 -13.82
N CYS A 213 45.52 -18.46 -14.85
CA CYS A 213 45.28 -17.81 -16.12
C CYS A 213 44.09 -16.85 -16.04
N PHE A 214 42.99 -17.24 -15.39
CA PHE A 214 41.89 -16.31 -15.10
C PHE A 214 42.31 -15.14 -14.22
N ARG A 215 43.09 -15.39 -13.16
CA ARG A 215 43.62 -14.34 -12.28
C ARG A 215 44.43 -13.32 -13.08
N ARG A 216 45.42 -13.79 -13.85
CA ARG A 216 46.28 -12.93 -14.67
C ARG A 216 45.47 -12.13 -15.70
N LYS A 217 44.54 -12.79 -16.40
CA LYS A 217 43.72 -12.12 -17.41
C LYS A 217 42.77 -11.10 -16.83
N LEU A 218 42.16 -11.36 -15.67
CA LEU A 218 41.30 -10.39 -15.00
C LEU A 218 42.11 -9.15 -14.62
N ILE A 219 43.30 -9.32 -14.05
CA ILE A 219 44.22 -8.21 -13.71
C ILE A 219 44.55 -7.39 -14.96
N ASP A 220 44.91 -8.04 -16.07
CA ASP A 220 45.24 -7.37 -17.33
C ASP A 220 44.04 -6.56 -17.86
N TYR A 221 42.83 -7.14 -17.81
CA TYR A 221 41.61 -6.55 -18.38
C TYR A 221 41.20 -5.26 -17.68
N ILE A 222 41.29 -5.21 -16.35
CA ILE A 222 40.78 -4.08 -15.55
C ILE A 222 41.83 -2.99 -15.35
N GLN A 223 43.04 -3.18 -15.87
CA GLN A 223 44.10 -2.17 -15.80
C GLN A 223 43.71 -0.94 -16.65
N ASP A 224 43.20 -1.15 -17.85
CA ASP A 224 42.81 -0.11 -18.81
C ASP A 224 41.29 0.07 -18.98
N LYS A 225 40.46 -0.93 -18.64
CA LYS A 225 39.00 -0.87 -18.73
C LYS A 225 38.34 -0.53 -17.39
N HIS A 226 37.18 0.11 -17.44
CA HIS A 226 36.35 0.32 -16.26
C HIS A 226 35.66 -0.99 -15.84
N LEU A 227 35.51 -1.22 -14.54
CA LEU A 227 34.85 -2.41 -13.99
C LEU A 227 33.59 -1.99 -13.23
N ILE A 228 32.44 -2.52 -13.61
CA ILE A 228 31.20 -2.42 -12.84
C ILE A 228 30.96 -3.76 -12.15
N VAL A 229 30.97 -3.76 -10.82
CA VAL A 229 30.67 -4.93 -9.98
C VAL A 229 29.25 -4.81 -9.47
N ILE A 230 28.41 -5.81 -9.68
CA ILE A 230 27.02 -5.81 -9.21
C ILE A 230 26.53 -7.21 -8.83
N GLY A 231 25.69 -7.30 -7.80
CA GLY A 231 25.15 -8.57 -7.30
C GLY A 231 26.18 -9.51 -6.62
N TYR A 232 27.42 -9.05 -6.44
CA TYR A 232 28.50 -9.79 -5.79
C TYR A 232 28.76 -9.25 -4.37
N SER A 233 28.86 -10.15 -3.39
CA SER A 233 28.95 -9.79 -1.96
C SER A 233 30.37 -9.53 -1.47
N GLY A 234 31.40 -9.91 -2.24
CA GLY A 234 32.81 -9.80 -1.82
C GLY A 234 33.27 -10.89 -0.83
N ARG A 235 32.53 -12.00 -0.70
CA ARG A 235 32.85 -13.08 0.25
C ARG A 235 33.97 -14.03 -0.21
N ASP A 236 34.22 -14.15 -1.52
CA ASP A 236 35.31 -15.00 -2.03
C ASP A 236 36.66 -14.30 -1.85
N ALA A 237 37.49 -14.87 -0.97
CA ALA A 237 38.81 -14.32 -0.64
C ALA A 237 39.74 -14.30 -1.87
N SER A 238 39.73 -15.34 -2.70
CA SER A 238 40.63 -15.47 -3.84
C SER A 238 40.34 -14.43 -4.93
N LEU A 239 39.05 -14.20 -5.22
CA LEU A 239 38.63 -13.15 -6.15
C LEU A 239 38.88 -11.76 -5.57
N MET A 240 38.59 -11.53 -4.28
CA MET A 240 38.88 -10.25 -3.64
C MET A 240 40.37 -9.92 -3.62
N ASP A 241 41.23 -10.91 -3.38
CA ASP A 241 42.68 -10.73 -3.42
C ASP A 241 43.19 -10.48 -4.85
N THR A 242 42.51 -11.05 -5.86
CA THR A 242 42.78 -10.73 -7.28
C THR A 242 42.45 -9.27 -7.59
N LEU A 243 41.30 -8.78 -7.14
CA LEU A 243 40.90 -7.38 -7.33
C LEU A 243 41.83 -6.43 -6.57
N LYS A 244 42.21 -6.76 -5.33
CA LYS A 244 43.17 -5.97 -4.54
C LYS A 244 44.52 -5.89 -5.26
N GLU A 245 45.02 -7.00 -5.80
CA GLU A 245 46.26 -7.00 -6.59
C GLU A 245 46.13 -6.12 -7.84
N ALA A 246 45.05 -6.26 -8.60
CA ALA A 246 44.83 -5.51 -9.82
C ALA A 246 44.80 -3.99 -9.58
N TYR A 247 44.07 -3.56 -8.55
CA TYR A 247 43.96 -2.14 -8.19
C TYR A 247 45.13 -1.60 -7.36
N SER A 248 46.10 -2.45 -7.00
CA SER A 248 47.40 -2.00 -6.47
C SER A 248 48.38 -1.61 -7.58
N LYS A 249 48.11 -2.00 -8.83
CA LYS A 249 48.92 -1.64 -10.00
C LYS A 249 48.44 -0.32 -10.62
N LYS A 250 49.36 0.44 -11.24
CA LYS A 250 49.02 1.66 -11.98
C LYS A 250 48.21 1.34 -13.24
N GLY A 251 47.18 2.14 -13.53
CA GLY A 251 46.39 2.07 -14.77
C GLY A 251 45.25 3.09 -14.79
N GLY A 252 44.48 3.16 -15.88
CA GLY A 252 43.35 4.10 -16.06
C GLY A 252 41.94 3.59 -15.69
N GLY A 253 41.73 2.28 -15.63
CA GLY A 253 40.44 1.67 -15.26
C GLY A 253 39.87 2.14 -13.91
N ILE A 254 38.56 2.42 -13.88
CA ILE A 254 37.83 2.89 -12.69
C ILE A 254 37.02 1.71 -12.13
N LEU A 255 37.00 1.56 -10.79
CA LEU A 255 36.13 0.61 -10.10
C LEU A 255 34.81 1.26 -9.71
N TYR A 256 33.71 0.73 -10.23
CA TYR A 256 32.35 1.04 -9.80
C TYR A 256 31.77 -0.17 -9.06
N TRP A 257 31.74 -0.12 -7.73
CA TRP A 257 31.13 -1.16 -6.92
C TRP A 257 29.67 -0.83 -6.62
N CYS A 258 28.75 -1.44 -7.35
CA CYS A 258 27.30 -1.29 -7.17
C CYS A 258 26.78 -2.24 -6.08
N GLY A 259 26.66 -1.73 -4.85
CA GLY A 259 26.07 -2.47 -3.74
C GLY A 259 24.56 -2.27 -3.62
N TYR A 260 23.87 -3.19 -2.94
CA TYR A 260 22.46 -3.06 -2.63
C TYR A 260 22.30 -2.21 -1.36
N GLY A 261 21.76 -1.00 -1.51
CA GLY A 261 21.62 -0.05 -0.40
C GLY A 261 22.93 0.60 0.07
N GLU A 262 22.88 1.18 1.27
CA GLU A 262 23.93 2.08 1.80
C GLU A 262 25.09 1.34 2.49
N TYR A 263 24.87 0.08 2.87
CA TYR A 263 25.81 -0.70 3.67
C TYR A 263 26.99 -1.22 2.83
N ILE A 264 28.22 -0.93 3.28
CA ILE A 264 29.46 -1.37 2.64
C ILE A 264 30.10 -2.44 3.51
N ASN A 265 30.42 -3.60 2.93
CA ASN A 265 31.17 -4.65 3.62
C ASN A 265 32.64 -4.24 3.82
N ALA A 266 33.24 -4.63 4.94
CA ALA A 266 34.64 -4.35 5.28
C ALA A 266 35.66 -4.75 4.19
N GLU A 267 35.46 -5.86 3.48
CA GLU A 267 36.36 -6.29 2.40
C GLU A 267 36.28 -5.34 1.19
N VAL A 268 35.09 -4.80 0.91
CA VAL A 268 34.86 -3.85 -0.18
C VAL A 268 35.42 -2.48 0.20
N GLU A 269 35.20 -2.04 1.44
CA GLU A 269 35.82 -0.83 1.99
C GLU A 269 37.35 -0.90 1.91
N ASN A 270 37.93 -2.03 2.27
CA ASN A 270 39.37 -2.28 2.16
C ASN A 270 39.85 -2.22 0.71
N LEU A 271 39.17 -2.88 -0.24
CA LEU A 271 39.49 -2.83 -1.66
C LEU A 271 39.49 -1.38 -2.21
N ILE A 272 38.44 -0.61 -1.90
CA ILE A 272 38.32 0.80 -2.34
C ILE A 272 39.46 1.64 -1.74
N THR A 273 39.81 1.40 -0.48
CA THR A 273 40.90 2.10 0.20
C THR A 273 42.25 1.79 -0.44
N ILE A 274 42.54 0.51 -0.72
CA ILE A 274 43.76 0.06 -1.41
C ILE A 274 43.87 0.69 -2.79
N ALA A 275 42.79 0.69 -3.57
CA ALA A 275 42.77 1.28 -4.91
C ALA A 275 43.17 2.77 -4.86
N LYS A 276 42.57 3.53 -3.95
CA LYS A 276 42.87 4.96 -3.78
C LYS A 276 44.31 5.22 -3.33
N GLN A 277 44.80 4.46 -2.36
CA GLN A 277 46.18 4.60 -1.87
C GLN A 277 47.21 4.38 -2.99
N ASN A 278 46.87 3.55 -3.98
CA ASN A 278 47.69 3.30 -5.17
C ASN A 278 47.37 4.22 -6.36
N GLY A 279 46.60 5.31 -6.14
CA GLY A 279 46.30 6.32 -7.15
C GLY A 279 45.25 5.92 -8.19
N ARG A 280 44.45 4.88 -7.92
CA ARG A 280 43.34 4.42 -8.76
C ARG A 280 42.02 5.00 -8.28
N ASN A 281 41.09 5.23 -9.21
CA ASN A 281 39.74 5.69 -8.88
C ASN A 281 38.83 4.49 -8.56
N ALA A 282 38.22 4.50 -7.38
CA ALA A 282 37.29 3.47 -6.93
C ALA A 282 36.15 4.09 -6.11
N PHE A 283 34.93 3.67 -6.42
CA PHE A 283 33.72 4.22 -5.81
C PHE A 283 32.76 3.11 -5.39
N TYR A 284 32.11 3.31 -4.24
CA TYR A 284 30.91 2.57 -3.86
C TYR A 284 29.67 3.32 -4.34
N ILE A 285 28.73 2.61 -4.96
CA ILE A 285 27.48 3.15 -5.50
C ILE A 285 26.30 2.41 -4.86
N PRO A 286 25.44 3.09 -4.09
CA PRO A 286 24.24 2.48 -3.53
C PRO A 286 23.15 2.35 -4.60
N THR A 287 22.79 1.12 -4.95
CA THR A 287 21.82 0.80 -6.01
C THR A 287 20.53 0.15 -5.48
N ASN A 288 19.52 0.07 -6.36
CA ASN A 288 18.22 -0.60 -6.11
C ASN A 288 18.20 -2.03 -6.66
N GLY A 289 19.36 -2.66 -6.85
CA GLY A 289 19.45 -3.99 -7.46
C GLY A 289 19.87 -3.99 -8.92
N PHE A 290 20.07 -5.19 -9.46
CA PHE A 290 20.70 -5.43 -10.76
C PHE A 290 19.88 -4.88 -11.93
N ASP A 291 18.60 -5.27 -12.02
CA ASP A 291 17.78 -4.96 -13.18
C ASP A 291 17.51 -3.46 -13.36
N SER A 292 17.26 -2.74 -12.26
CA SER A 292 17.00 -1.29 -12.28
C SER A 292 18.26 -0.51 -12.66
N THR A 293 19.42 -0.96 -12.16
CA THR A 293 20.73 -0.35 -12.45
C THR A 293 21.09 -0.50 -13.93
N LEU A 294 21.07 -1.73 -14.44
CA LEU A 294 21.46 -2.02 -15.82
C LEU A 294 20.50 -1.39 -16.83
N ARG A 295 19.19 -1.35 -16.53
CA ARG A 295 18.22 -0.62 -17.36
C ARG A 295 18.56 0.86 -17.48
N LYS A 296 18.85 1.54 -16.37
CA LYS A 296 19.16 2.98 -16.40
C LYS A 296 20.49 3.28 -17.09
N ILE A 297 21.49 2.41 -16.90
CA ILE A 297 22.74 2.46 -17.67
C ILE A 297 22.42 2.33 -19.17
N ALA A 298 21.65 1.31 -19.57
CA ALA A 298 21.28 1.11 -20.96
C ALA A 298 20.52 2.30 -21.55
N GLN A 299 19.55 2.88 -20.81
CA GLN A 299 18.79 4.06 -21.23
C GLN A 299 19.70 5.24 -21.59
N ILE A 300 20.69 5.54 -20.74
CA ILE A 300 21.63 6.65 -20.97
C ILE A 300 22.58 6.35 -22.14
N VAL A 301 23.06 5.12 -22.23
CA VAL A 301 24.02 4.70 -23.26
C VAL A 301 23.40 4.74 -24.65
N VAL A 302 22.11 4.41 -24.78
CA VAL A 302 21.41 4.35 -26.07
C VAL A 302 20.59 5.58 -26.41
N GLU A 303 20.54 6.60 -25.55
CA GLU A 303 19.69 7.79 -25.70
C GLU A 303 19.81 8.44 -27.09
N GLU A 304 21.04 8.54 -27.61
CA GLU A 304 21.36 9.12 -28.92
C GLU A 304 21.26 8.12 -30.09
N ASN A 305 21.10 6.82 -29.82
CA ASN A 305 21.00 5.77 -30.83
C ASN A 305 19.56 5.29 -31.00
N ASN A 306 18.85 5.89 -31.96
CA ASN A 306 17.43 5.59 -32.24
C ASN A 306 17.12 4.09 -32.45
N SER A 307 18.04 3.30 -33.02
CA SER A 307 17.82 1.87 -33.25
C SER A 307 17.90 1.07 -31.95
N LEU A 308 18.96 1.29 -31.16
CA LEU A 308 19.14 0.60 -29.88
C LEU A 308 18.13 1.08 -28.83
N ASN A 309 17.73 2.35 -28.87
CA ASN A 309 16.68 2.88 -28.01
C ASN A 309 15.31 2.22 -28.31
N LYS A 310 14.96 2.04 -29.60
CA LYS A 310 13.78 1.26 -29.98
C LYS A 310 13.87 -0.20 -29.53
N GLU A 311 15.05 -0.82 -29.64
CA GLU A 311 15.28 -2.19 -29.15
C GLU A 311 15.09 -2.28 -27.63
N LEU A 312 15.60 -1.31 -26.86
CA LEU A 312 15.45 -1.21 -25.41
C LEU A 312 13.99 -1.02 -25.00
N ILE A 313 13.26 -0.11 -25.65
CA ILE A 313 11.81 0.08 -25.43
C ILE A 313 11.05 -1.21 -25.80
N GLY A 314 11.45 -1.88 -26.88
CA GLY A 314 10.88 -3.15 -27.32
C GLY A 314 11.11 -4.32 -26.37
N LEU A 315 12.05 -4.23 -25.42
CA LEU A 315 12.19 -5.26 -24.37
C LEU A 315 10.99 -5.28 -23.41
N HIS A 316 10.28 -4.16 -23.26
CA HIS A 316 9.10 -4.02 -22.40
C HIS A 316 7.80 -4.36 -23.10
N LEU A 317 7.76 -4.18 -24.42
CA LEU A 317 6.65 -4.57 -25.28
C LEU A 317 6.71 -6.09 -25.50
N THR A 318 6.55 -6.88 -24.44
CA THR A 318 6.02 -8.23 -24.63
C THR A 318 4.68 -8.08 -25.36
N ASN A 319 4.49 -8.80 -26.47
CA ASN A 319 3.17 -8.99 -27.09
C ASN A 319 2.25 -9.70 -26.09
N ASN A 320 1.83 -9.00 -25.04
CA ASN A 320 0.77 -9.41 -24.14
C ASN A 320 -0.54 -9.09 -24.85
N ASP A 321 -0.83 -9.84 -25.92
CA ASP A 321 -2.17 -9.98 -26.50
C ASP A 321 -3.18 -10.59 -25.50
N LYS A 322 -2.73 -10.88 -24.27
CA LYS A 322 -3.59 -11.21 -23.14
C LYS A 322 -4.12 -9.91 -22.51
N GLU A 323 -4.99 -9.19 -23.21
CA GLU A 323 -5.98 -8.33 -22.54
C GLU A 323 -6.94 -9.23 -21.75
N THR A 324 -6.47 -9.82 -20.65
CA THR A 324 -7.28 -10.67 -19.80
C THR A 324 -8.03 -9.79 -18.81
N PHE A 325 -9.03 -9.07 -19.31
CA PHE A 325 -10.00 -8.37 -18.50
C PHE A 325 -11.28 -9.21 -18.40
N THR A 326 -11.61 -9.68 -17.20
CA THR A 326 -12.89 -10.35 -16.96
C THR A 326 -13.91 -9.35 -16.41
N PRO A 327 -15.05 -9.09 -17.07
CA PRO A 327 -16.09 -8.23 -16.51
C PRO A 327 -16.57 -8.72 -15.13
N PHE A 328 -16.90 -7.78 -14.25
CA PHE A 328 -17.70 -8.11 -13.09
C PHE A 328 -19.10 -8.57 -13.54
N ASP A 329 -19.52 -9.70 -12.99
CA ASP A 329 -20.83 -10.29 -13.21
C ASP A 329 -21.38 -10.87 -11.90
N LEU A 330 -22.71 -10.93 -11.80
CA LEU A 330 -23.45 -11.57 -10.70
C LEU A 330 -24.69 -12.26 -11.24
N ASN A 331 -24.80 -13.55 -10.90
CA ASN A 331 -25.96 -14.39 -11.20
C ASN A 331 -26.58 -14.91 -9.89
N PRO A 332 -27.30 -14.05 -9.15
CA PRO A 332 -27.95 -14.45 -7.90
C PRO A 332 -29.06 -15.48 -8.19
N GLU A 333 -28.99 -16.62 -7.51
CA GLU A 333 -29.93 -17.74 -7.71
C GLU A 333 -31.29 -17.52 -7.03
N ARG A 334 -31.35 -16.66 -6.01
CA ARG A 334 -32.53 -16.46 -5.17
C ARG A 334 -32.60 -15.03 -4.63
N VAL A 335 -33.78 -14.65 -4.16
CA VAL A 335 -34.01 -13.40 -3.45
C VAL A 335 -34.29 -13.68 -1.98
N ASN A 336 -33.52 -13.06 -1.08
CA ASN A 336 -33.73 -13.17 0.36
C ASN A 336 -34.19 -11.83 0.97
N LYS A 337 -33.65 -10.73 0.46
CA LYS A 337 -33.87 -9.36 0.95
C LYS A 337 -33.96 -8.40 -0.23
N VAL A 338 -34.55 -7.24 0.03
CA VAL A 338 -34.60 -6.14 -0.93
C VAL A 338 -33.98 -4.91 -0.29
N LEU A 339 -33.11 -4.22 -1.01
CA LEU A 339 -32.57 -2.94 -0.60
C LEU A 339 -33.23 -1.81 -1.39
N LYS A 340 -33.52 -0.70 -0.72
CA LYS A 340 -34.08 0.50 -1.33
C LYS A 340 -33.03 1.60 -1.38
N SER A 341 -32.79 2.13 -2.57
CA SER A 341 -31.77 3.17 -2.79
C SER A 341 -32.28 4.58 -2.46
N ASN A 342 -31.36 5.54 -2.45
CA ASN A 342 -31.65 6.98 -2.52
C ASN A 342 -31.50 7.58 -3.92
N ILE A 343 -31.59 6.75 -4.97
CA ILE A 343 -31.27 7.14 -6.35
C ILE A 343 -32.49 7.01 -7.26
N PHE A 344 -32.70 8.03 -8.09
CA PHE A 344 -33.87 8.22 -8.95
C PHE A 344 -33.41 8.40 -10.39
N ARG A 345 -33.99 7.67 -11.34
CA ARG A 345 -33.63 7.79 -12.75
C ARG A 345 -33.94 9.21 -13.25
N ILE A 346 -32.99 9.82 -13.95
CA ILE A 346 -33.13 11.16 -14.54
C ILE A 346 -32.75 11.16 -16.02
N GLU A 347 -33.55 11.84 -16.83
CA GLU A 347 -33.23 12.20 -18.21
C GLU A 347 -32.90 13.69 -18.25
N PHE A 348 -31.78 14.04 -18.89
CA PHE A 348 -31.33 15.42 -19.08
C PHE A 348 -31.95 16.03 -20.35
N PRO A 349 -31.95 17.36 -20.49
CA PRO A 349 -32.24 18.00 -21.76
C PRO A 349 -31.31 17.50 -22.88
N ASP A 350 -31.83 17.43 -24.11
CA ASP A 350 -31.06 16.91 -25.26
C ASP A 350 -29.97 17.88 -25.72
N GLU A 351 -30.22 19.19 -25.57
CA GLU A 351 -29.37 20.27 -26.08
C GLU A 351 -29.09 21.33 -25.01
N VAL A 352 -28.02 22.08 -25.21
CA VAL A 352 -27.60 23.22 -24.38
C VAL A 352 -27.07 24.35 -25.25
N PHE A 353 -27.23 25.60 -24.82
CA PHE A 353 -26.63 26.73 -25.53
C PHE A 353 -25.13 26.84 -25.24
N VAL A 354 -24.35 27.05 -26.29
CA VAL A 354 -22.91 27.19 -26.24
C VAL A 354 -22.47 28.35 -27.13
N PHE A 355 -21.60 29.21 -26.59
CA PHE A 355 -21.06 30.36 -27.29
C PHE A 355 -19.62 30.66 -26.86
N ASP A 356 -18.81 31.17 -27.78
CA ASP A 356 -17.44 31.58 -27.49
C ASP A 356 -17.43 32.90 -26.72
N VAL A 357 -16.49 33.04 -25.78
CA VAL A 357 -16.34 34.26 -24.99
C VAL A 357 -14.88 34.65 -24.87
N ASN A 358 -14.62 35.95 -24.79
CA ASN A 358 -13.28 36.48 -24.52
C ASN A 358 -13.15 36.93 -23.06
N ILE A 359 -12.90 35.98 -22.15
CA ILE A 359 -12.69 36.27 -20.72
C ILE A 359 -11.21 36.02 -20.38
N GLN A 360 -10.46 37.08 -20.06
CA GLN A 360 -9.02 36.97 -19.83
C GLN A 360 -8.64 36.37 -18.46
N ASN A 361 -9.41 36.65 -17.38
CA ASN A 361 -9.03 36.24 -16.01
C ASN A 361 -10.23 35.69 -15.19
N LYS A 362 -10.01 34.55 -14.51
CA LYS A 362 -10.95 33.89 -13.56
C LYS A 362 -12.38 33.66 -14.11
N PRO A 363 -12.55 32.87 -15.19
CA PRO A 363 -13.83 32.67 -15.85
C PRO A 363 -14.93 32.12 -14.91
N TRP A 364 -14.57 31.25 -13.97
CA TRP A 364 -15.52 30.74 -12.97
C TRP A 364 -16.11 31.83 -12.08
N LYS A 365 -15.27 32.74 -11.58
CA LYS A 365 -15.72 33.84 -10.73
C LYS A 365 -16.61 34.80 -11.50
N TYR A 366 -16.22 35.14 -12.73
CA TYR A 366 -17.00 35.99 -13.62
C TYR A 366 -18.41 35.44 -13.90
N VAL A 367 -18.51 34.15 -14.21
CA VAL A 367 -19.81 33.50 -14.48
C VAL A 367 -20.65 33.42 -13.20
N ASP A 368 -20.05 33.05 -12.06
CA ASP A 368 -20.77 32.94 -10.79
C ASP A 368 -21.37 34.29 -10.34
N GLU A 369 -20.63 35.39 -10.45
CA GLU A 369 -21.11 36.74 -10.07
C GLU A 369 -22.33 37.20 -10.88
N LYS A 370 -22.47 36.73 -12.13
CA LYS A 370 -23.58 37.11 -13.01
C LYS A 370 -24.78 36.17 -12.95
N VAL A 371 -24.57 34.88 -12.67
CA VAL A 371 -25.55 33.83 -12.95
C VAL A 371 -25.91 32.98 -11.74
N LEU A 372 -25.08 32.92 -10.69
CA LEU A 372 -25.26 31.94 -9.62
C LEU A 372 -26.63 32.08 -8.93
N GLU A 373 -26.99 33.27 -8.47
CA GLU A 373 -28.23 33.53 -7.72
C GLU A 373 -29.45 33.79 -8.62
N ARG A 374 -29.23 33.92 -9.93
CA ARG A 374 -30.30 34.13 -10.92
C ARG A 374 -31.09 32.84 -11.13
N LEU A 375 -32.41 32.94 -11.18
CA LEU A 375 -33.29 31.80 -11.38
C LEU A 375 -33.68 31.57 -12.85
N ASP A 376 -33.42 32.55 -13.72
CA ASP A 376 -33.75 32.56 -15.15
C ASP A 376 -32.60 32.13 -16.08
N ILE A 377 -31.42 31.88 -15.52
CA ILE A 377 -30.24 31.43 -16.27
C ILE A 377 -29.28 30.58 -15.41
N SER A 378 -28.68 29.56 -16.01
CA SER A 378 -27.59 28.76 -15.46
C SER A 378 -26.47 28.66 -16.49
N ALA A 379 -25.22 28.82 -16.06
CA ALA A 379 -24.09 28.84 -16.97
C ALA A 379 -22.79 28.36 -16.31
N VAL A 380 -21.89 27.77 -17.10
CA VAL A 380 -20.53 27.42 -16.68
C VAL A 380 -19.52 27.70 -17.79
N PRO A 381 -18.28 28.07 -17.45
CA PRO A 381 -17.19 28.11 -18.42
C PRO A 381 -16.65 26.70 -18.69
N TYR A 382 -16.53 26.32 -19.96
CA TYR A 382 -15.98 25.04 -20.38
C TYR A 382 -15.29 25.15 -21.75
N ASN A 383 -14.03 24.70 -21.85
CA ASN A 383 -13.21 24.74 -23.08
C ASN A 383 -13.19 26.09 -23.81
N LYS A 384 -12.98 27.20 -23.08
CA LYS A 384 -13.01 28.59 -23.59
C LYS A 384 -14.39 29.05 -24.13
N GLN A 385 -15.44 28.26 -23.91
CA GLN A 385 -16.83 28.58 -24.24
C GLN A 385 -17.63 28.75 -22.94
N ILE A 386 -18.81 29.37 -23.03
CA ILE A 386 -19.83 29.30 -21.97
C ILE A 386 -20.92 28.35 -22.41
N TRP A 387 -21.29 27.45 -21.50
CA TRP A 387 -22.39 26.50 -21.66
C TRP A 387 -23.53 26.93 -20.74
N SER A 388 -24.73 27.12 -21.29
CA SER A 388 -25.82 27.75 -20.56
C SER A 388 -27.20 27.16 -20.87
N PHE A 389 -28.04 27.12 -19.84
CA PHE A 389 -29.49 26.99 -19.95
C PHE A 389 -30.14 28.31 -19.55
N GLY A 390 -31.15 28.74 -20.31
CA GLY A 390 -31.83 30.01 -20.12
C GLY A 390 -32.57 30.41 -21.39
N GLN A 391 -33.39 31.46 -21.31
CA GLN A 391 -33.95 32.06 -22.51
C GLN A 391 -32.87 32.85 -23.26
N LEU A 392 -32.97 32.89 -24.59
CA LEU A 392 -31.91 33.40 -25.47
C LEU A 392 -31.69 34.92 -25.30
N ASP A 393 -32.76 35.67 -25.04
CA ASP A 393 -32.75 37.09 -24.68
C ASP A 393 -32.05 37.35 -23.34
N VAL A 394 -32.28 36.51 -22.32
CA VAL A 394 -31.59 36.59 -21.02
C VAL A 394 -30.09 36.32 -21.19
N ILE A 395 -29.72 35.29 -21.96
CA ILE A 395 -28.31 34.97 -22.26
C ILE A 395 -27.63 36.17 -22.94
N ARG A 396 -28.27 36.78 -23.95
CA ARG A 396 -27.77 37.97 -24.64
C ARG A 396 -27.65 39.18 -23.71
N THR A 397 -28.57 39.35 -22.77
CA THR A 397 -28.54 40.44 -21.79
C THR A 397 -27.39 40.27 -20.81
N VAL A 398 -27.16 39.05 -20.31
CA VAL A 398 -26.15 38.77 -19.28
C VAL A 398 -24.72 38.75 -19.85
N PHE A 399 -24.55 38.16 -21.04
CA PHE A 399 -23.24 37.92 -21.65
C PHE A 399 -22.98 38.72 -22.94
N GLY A 400 -23.89 39.58 -23.39
CA GLY A 400 -23.81 40.29 -24.67
C GLY A 400 -22.48 40.97 -24.96
N GLU A 401 -21.88 41.63 -23.95
CA GLU A 401 -20.61 42.35 -24.08
C GLU A 401 -19.39 41.45 -24.31
N VAL A 402 -19.49 40.16 -23.97
CA VAL A 402 -18.36 39.21 -24.01
C VAL A 402 -18.56 38.07 -25.01
N ILE A 403 -19.75 37.95 -25.59
CA ILE A 403 -20.04 36.97 -26.63
C ILE A 403 -19.21 37.29 -27.86
N ASN A 404 -18.48 36.30 -28.35
CA ASN A 404 -17.76 36.34 -29.61
C ASN A 404 -18.40 35.33 -30.57
N GLY A 405 -18.99 35.78 -31.67
CA GLY A 405 -19.70 34.92 -32.62
C GLY A 405 -21.12 34.51 -32.20
N ASP A 406 -21.63 33.43 -32.81
CA ASP A 406 -23.02 33.00 -32.66
C ASP A 406 -23.28 32.11 -31.43
N ILE A 407 -24.46 32.26 -30.83
CA ILE A 407 -24.98 31.33 -29.83
C ILE A 407 -25.53 30.09 -30.54
N LYS A 408 -24.91 28.94 -30.32
CA LYS A 408 -25.27 27.66 -30.96
C LYS A 408 -25.91 26.71 -29.96
N ARG A 409 -26.71 25.76 -30.44
CA ARG A 409 -27.15 24.61 -29.64
C ARG A 409 -26.20 23.44 -29.87
N LYS A 410 -25.78 22.76 -28.80
CA LYS A 410 -24.98 21.53 -28.87
C LYS A 410 -25.71 20.39 -28.17
N PRO A 411 -25.64 19.15 -28.69
CA PRO A 411 -26.13 17.97 -27.98
C PRO A 411 -25.38 17.74 -26.67
N LEU A 412 -26.12 17.35 -25.63
CA LEU A 412 -25.55 16.91 -24.34
C LEU A 412 -25.12 15.43 -24.36
N ALA A 413 -25.61 14.65 -25.33
CA ALA A 413 -25.35 13.21 -25.44
C ALA A 413 -23.86 12.84 -25.56
N ASP A 414 -23.04 13.69 -26.20
CA ASP A 414 -21.62 13.45 -26.47
C ASP A 414 -20.69 13.72 -25.27
N ILE A 415 -21.24 14.06 -24.10
CA ILE A 415 -20.46 14.68 -23.02
C ILE A 415 -20.49 13.84 -21.75
N LYS A 416 -19.30 13.60 -21.20
CA LYS A 416 -19.14 12.88 -19.94
C LYS A 416 -19.59 13.77 -18.77
N ILE A 417 -20.68 13.39 -18.10
CA ILE A 417 -21.18 14.06 -16.88
C ILE A 417 -20.13 14.14 -15.78
N TYR A 418 -19.16 13.23 -15.77
CA TYR A 418 -18.01 13.28 -14.86
C TYR A 418 -17.11 14.50 -15.06
N ASN A 419 -17.30 15.29 -16.13
CA ASN A 419 -16.67 16.59 -16.23
C ASN A 419 -17.25 17.54 -15.15
N THR A 420 -16.36 18.11 -14.34
CA THR A 420 -16.73 18.96 -13.20
C THR A 420 -17.55 20.18 -13.60
N ALA A 421 -17.30 20.76 -14.78
CA ALA A 421 -18.05 21.92 -15.25
C ALA A 421 -19.48 21.54 -15.63
N ILE A 422 -19.63 20.46 -16.40
CA ILE A 422 -20.92 19.98 -16.89
C ILE A 422 -21.79 19.46 -15.75
N SER A 423 -21.20 18.67 -14.83
CA SER A 423 -21.89 18.25 -13.60
C SER A 423 -22.40 19.45 -12.81
N ARG A 424 -21.57 20.50 -12.67
CA ARG A 424 -21.98 21.74 -11.98
C ARG A 424 -23.11 22.48 -12.70
N LEU A 425 -23.08 22.55 -14.04
CA LEU A 425 -24.16 23.15 -14.81
C LEU A 425 -25.47 22.41 -14.57
N LEU A 426 -25.47 21.08 -14.75
CA LEU A 426 -26.66 20.26 -14.59
C LEU A 426 -27.20 20.31 -13.16
N LEU A 427 -26.31 20.25 -12.15
CA LEU A 427 -26.71 20.33 -10.74
C LEU A 427 -27.30 21.69 -10.38
N SER A 428 -26.66 22.78 -10.78
CA SER A 428 -27.17 24.14 -10.54
C SER A 428 -28.54 24.32 -11.19
N THR A 429 -28.68 23.87 -12.44
CA THR A 429 -29.91 23.99 -13.22
C THR A 429 -31.07 23.23 -12.59
N ILE A 430 -30.88 21.93 -12.28
CA ILE A 430 -31.94 21.15 -11.65
C ILE A 430 -32.26 21.67 -10.24
N CYS A 431 -31.25 22.13 -9.50
CA CYS A 431 -31.43 22.67 -8.17
C CYS A 431 -32.30 23.94 -8.21
N LYS A 432 -32.02 24.86 -9.14
CA LYS A 432 -32.85 26.07 -9.34
C LYS A 432 -34.28 25.72 -9.80
N SER A 433 -34.42 24.79 -10.75
CA SER A 433 -35.73 24.36 -11.25
C SER A 433 -36.59 23.71 -10.14
N LEU A 434 -36.00 22.83 -9.33
CA LEU A 434 -36.66 22.22 -8.17
C LEU A 434 -37.01 23.25 -7.10
N ALA A 435 -36.14 24.23 -6.85
CA ALA A 435 -36.38 25.31 -5.90
C ALA A 435 -37.58 26.18 -6.32
N GLN A 436 -37.60 26.64 -7.57
CA GLN A 436 -38.72 27.46 -8.10
C GLN A 436 -40.04 26.69 -8.11
N SER A 437 -40.02 25.45 -8.59
CA SER A 437 -41.24 24.65 -8.76
C SER A 437 -41.92 24.25 -7.45
N ASN A 438 -41.18 24.19 -6.35
CA ASN A 438 -41.68 23.75 -5.04
C ASN A 438 -41.55 24.82 -3.94
N ASN A 439 -41.23 26.07 -4.31
CA ASN A 439 -41.02 27.20 -3.39
C ASN A 439 -40.00 26.89 -2.26
N LEU A 440 -38.84 26.35 -2.63
CA LEU A 440 -37.77 25.98 -1.69
C LEU A 440 -36.63 26.97 -1.73
N LYS A 441 -35.85 27.01 -0.65
CA LYS A 441 -34.59 27.77 -0.60
C LYS A 441 -33.44 26.92 -1.15
N THR A 442 -32.41 27.58 -1.67
CA THR A 442 -31.29 26.90 -2.32
C THR A 442 -29.98 27.70 -2.24
N ASN A 443 -28.86 26.97 -2.29
CA ASN A 443 -27.53 27.56 -2.47
C ASN A 443 -27.17 27.74 -3.95
N PHE A 444 -28.12 27.47 -4.84
CA PHE A 444 -28.03 27.54 -6.30
C PHE A 444 -27.00 26.61 -6.94
N LYS A 445 -26.38 25.71 -6.16
CA LYS A 445 -25.35 24.78 -6.62
C LYS A 445 -25.88 23.35 -6.63
N ASN A 446 -26.31 22.87 -5.47
CA ASN A 446 -26.72 21.48 -5.29
C ASN A 446 -27.52 21.20 -4.02
N LYS A 447 -27.89 22.23 -3.24
CA LYS A 447 -28.57 22.05 -1.95
C LYS A 447 -29.92 22.76 -1.95
N LEU A 448 -30.92 22.10 -1.36
CA LEU A 448 -32.27 22.63 -1.13
C LEU A 448 -32.61 22.51 0.35
N TRP A 449 -33.32 23.49 0.93
CA TRP A 449 -33.80 23.40 2.32
C TRP A 449 -35.17 24.06 2.52
N ILE A 450 -35.77 23.75 3.66
CA ILE A 450 -37.07 24.28 4.12
C ILE A 450 -36.84 25.04 5.43
N GLU A 451 -37.26 26.30 5.48
CA GLU A 451 -37.06 27.17 6.66
C GLU A 451 -38.12 26.97 7.74
N ASP A 452 -39.32 26.52 7.36
CA ASP A 452 -40.48 26.34 8.25
C ASP A 452 -40.28 25.23 9.30
N ASN A 453 -39.28 24.36 9.11
CA ASN A 453 -39.02 23.21 9.98
C ASN A 453 -37.55 23.21 10.43
N PHE A 454 -37.24 24.06 11.41
CA PHE A 454 -35.91 24.19 12.00
C PHE A 454 -35.74 23.38 13.28
N ARG A 455 -34.48 23.07 13.60
CA ARG A 455 -34.06 22.44 14.85
C ARG A 455 -32.97 23.29 15.49
N ASN A 456 -32.95 23.32 16.82
CA ASN A 456 -31.84 23.91 17.57
C ASN A 456 -30.85 22.81 17.92
N ILE A 457 -29.64 22.86 17.33
CA ILE A 457 -28.56 21.88 17.55
C ILE A 457 -27.31 22.67 17.95
N ALA A 458 -26.71 22.32 19.10
CA ALA A 458 -25.54 23.03 19.63
C ALA A 458 -25.72 24.56 19.65
N TYR A 459 -26.89 25.03 20.10
CA TYR A 459 -27.29 26.45 20.15
C TYR A 459 -27.40 27.16 18.79
N GLN A 460 -27.30 26.43 17.68
CA GLN A 460 -27.49 26.97 16.33
C GLN A 460 -28.87 26.58 15.79
N LYS A 461 -29.52 27.52 15.09
CA LYS A 461 -30.74 27.26 14.34
C LYS A 461 -30.39 26.61 13.00
N VAL A 462 -30.86 25.38 12.80
CA VAL A 462 -30.49 24.51 11.69
C VAL A 462 -31.74 24.06 10.92
N TYR A 463 -31.74 24.23 9.61
CA TYR A 463 -32.80 23.82 8.70
C TYR A 463 -32.54 22.42 8.14
N ASN A 464 -33.62 21.67 7.89
CA ASN A 464 -33.55 20.40 7.19
C ASN A 464 -33.27 20.66 5.70
N ALA A 465 -32.22 20.04 5.16
CA ALA A 465 -31.81 20.20 3.78
C ALA A 465 -31.59 18.87 3.05
N ILE A 466 -31.54 18.92 1.73
CA ILE A 466 -31.05 17.82 0.91
C ILE A 466 -29.93 18.30 0.01
N ARG A 467 -29.00 17.39 -0.25
CA ARG A 467 -27.94 17.57 -1.23
C ARG A 467 -28.18 16.67 -2.43
N LEU A 468 -28.11 17.27 -3.60
CA LEU A 468 -28.25 16.64 -4.90
C LEU A 468 -26.88 16.28 -5.46
N SER A 469 -26.82 15.13 -6.13
CA SER A 469 -25.64 14.66 -6.86
C SER A 469 -26.09 13.76 -8.02
N PHE A 470 -25.20 13.48 -8.96
CA PHE A 470 -25.48 12.59 -10.09
C PHE A 470 -24.51 11.43 -10.14
N ASP A 471 -24.97 10.33 -10.72
CA ASP A 471 -24.12 9.21 -11.11
C ASP A 471 -24.65 8.56 -12.40
N LYS A 472 -23.78 7.80 -13.06
CA LYS A 472 -24.12 7.01 -14.24
C LYS A 472 -23.89 5.54 -13.93
N ILE A 473 -24.95 4.73 -14.05
CA ILE A 473 -24.93 3.31 -13.72
C ILE A 473 -25.45 2.54 -14.94
N SER A 474 -24.66 1.58 -15.45
CA SER A 474 -25.01 0.77 -16.62
C SER A 474 -25.54 1.58 -17.82
N GLY A 475 -24.93 2.75 -18.09
CA GLY A 475 -25.29 3.61 -19.23
C GLY A 475 -26.37 4.66 -18.94
N GLU A 476 -27.14 4.49 -17.88
CA GLU A 476 -28.27 5.37 -17.49
C GLU A 476 -27.85 6.40 -16.43
N TYR A 477 -28.57 7.52 -16.37
CA TYR A 477 -28.29 8.60 -15.42
C TYR A 477 -29.24 8.61 -14.23
N TYR A 478 -28.70 8.93 -13.05
CA TYR A 478 -29.43 8.92 -11.79
C TYR A 478 -29.18 10.19 -10.99
N LEU A 479 -30.26 10.79 -10.49
CA LEU A 479 -30.26 11.81 -9.45
C LEU A 479 -30.22 11.14 -8.08
N ILE A 480 -29.26 11.53 -7.26
CA ILE A 480 -29.07 11.02 -5.91
C ILE A 480 -29.44 12.11 -4.92
N ILE A 481 -30.31 11.77 -3.96
CA ILE A 481 -30.77 12.68 -2.91
C ILE A 481 -30.21 12.21 -1.57
N ASN A 482 -29.44 13.08 -0.91
CA ASN A 482 -28.92 12.83 0.43
C ASN A 482 -29.50 13.80 1.44
N PRO A 483 -29.83 13.35 2.67
CA PRO A 483 -30.07 14.26 3.78
C PRO A 483 -28.85 15.14 4.04
N ASP A 484 -29.10 16.40 4.33
CA ASP A 484 -28.12 17.43 4.67
C ASP A 484 -28.75 18.46 5.63
N PHE A 485 -27.99 19.48 6.01
CA PHE A 485 -28.49 20.60 6.80
C PHE A 485 -27.98 21.95 6.29
N GLU A 486 -28.67 23.02 6.69
CA GLU A 486 -28.29 24.41 6.40
C GLU A 486 -28.44 25.27 7.67
N PHE A 487 -27.57 26.26 7.84
CA PHE A 487 -27.64 27.15 8.99
C PHE A 487 -28.50 28.37 8.70
N ALA A 488 -29.15 28.90 9.73
CA ALA A 488 -29.76 30.24 9.63
C ALA A 488 -28.71 31.36 9.57
N ASN A 489 -27.52 31.14 10.14
CA ASN A 489 -26.39 32.06 10.09
C ASN A 489 -25.24 31.42 9.31
N SER A 490 -24.72 32.10 8.28
CA SER A 490 -23.67 31.59 7.40
C SER A 490 -22.26 31.67 8.00
N ASP A 491 -22.02 32.59 8.96
CA ASP A 491 -20.69 32.88 9.48
C ASP A 491 -20.44 32.13 10.79
N LEU A 492 -20.08 30.86 10.67
CA LEU A 492 -19.77 29.98 11.80
C LEU A 492 -18.37 29.37 11.71
N GLU A 493 -17.74 29.21 12.86
CA GLU A 493 -16.47 28.50 12.97
C GLU A 493 -16.61 27.02 12.56
N LYS A 494 -15.55 26.47 11.97
CA LYS A 494 -15.51 25.09 11.46
C LYS A 494 -15.79 24.04 12.55
N SER A 495 -15.35 24.29 13.78
CA SER A 495 -15.58 23.44 14.96
C SER A 495 -17.07 23.28 15.26
N ILE A 496 -17.83 24.37 15.21
CA ILE A 496 -19.28 24.40 15.43
C ILE A 496 -20.00 23.62 14.31
N ILE A 497 -19.62 23.84 13.05
CA ILE A 497 -20.17 23.12 11.90
C ILE A 497 -20.00 21.60 12.06
N GLN A 498 -18.83 21.17 12.50
CA GLN A 498 -18.53 19.75 12.73
C GLN A 498 -19.39 19.16 13.86
N ASN A 499 -19.53 19.88 14.98
CA ASN A 499 -20.33 19.44 16.12
C ASN A 499 -21.82 19.30 15.77
N VAL A 500 -22.35 20.26 15.01
CA VAL A 500 -23.72 20.22 14.50
C VAL A 500 -23.90 19.05 13.53
N GLY A 501 -22.95 18.84 12.60
CA GLY A 501 -23.01 17.73 11.66
C GLY A 501 -23.03 16.36 12.35
N ILE A 502 -22.16 16.16 13.35
CA ILE A 502 -22.14 14.93 14.17
C ILE A 502 -23.51 14.71 14.80
N SER A 503 -24.09 15.74 15.40
CA SER A 503 -25.37 15.67 16.11
C SER A 503 -26.57 15.49 15.15
N PHE A 504 -26.55 16.15 14.00
CA PHE A 504 -27.64 16.11 13.01
C PHE A 504 -27.76 14.73 12.36
N PHE A 505 -26.63 14.13 11.97
CA PHE A 505 -26.62 12.80 11.34
C PHE A 505 -26.66 11.66 12.37
N HIS A 506 -26.49 11.96 13.66
CA HIS A 506 -26.56 10.96 14.71
C HIS A 506 -27.94 10.27 14.73
N LYS A 507 -27.92 8.94 14.74
CA LYS A 507 -29.11 8.07 14.70
C LYS A 507 -29.98 8.23 13.45
N LEU A 508 -29.47 8.85 12.39
CA LEU A 508 -30.08 8.81 11.05
C LEU A 508 -29.77 7.46 10.37
N TRP A 509 -30.23 6.38 11.02
CA TRP A 509 -30.12 5.00 10.54
C TRP A 509 -31.29 4.65 9.60
N ASN A 510 -31.43 3.37 9.29
CA ASN A 510 -32.33 2.82 8.27
C ASN A 510 -33.73 3.47 8.20
N ASN A 511 -34.54 3.37 9.27
CA ASN A 511 -35.92 3.89 9.25
C ASN A 511 -35.97 5.42 9.16
N LYS A 512 -35.19 6.14 9.99
CA LYS A 512 -35.19 7.61 10.02
C LYS A 512 -34.66 8.21 8.72
N PHE A 513 -33.66 7.58 8.10
CA PHE A 513 -33.15 7.96 6.80
C PHE A 513 -34.21 7.77 5.71
N ASN A 514 -34.92 6.63 5.70
CA ASN A 514 -36.00 6.39 4.76
C ASN A 514 -37.15 7.40 4.93
N GLU A 515 -37.61 7.64 6.17
CA GLU A 515 -38.65 8.65 6.47
C GLU A 515 -38.24 10.04 5.94
N TYR A 516 -36.99 10.44 6.18
CA TYR A 516 -36.44 11.70 5.70
C TYR A 516 -36.54 11.82 4.17
N LEU A 517 -36.06 10.81 3.44
CA LEU A 517 -36.09 10.81 1.99
C LEU A 517 -37.51 10.70 1.41
N GLU A 518 -38.41 9.95 2.04
CA GLU A 518 -39.80 9.85 1.61
C GLU A 518 -40.54 11.19 1.69
N ASN A 519 -40.26 11.99 2.73
CA ASN A 519 -40.85 13.32 2.86
C ASN A 519 -40.38 14.23 1.71
N TRP A 520 -39.08 14.23 1.42
CA TRP A 520 -38.53 15.00 0.30
C TRP A 520 -39.00 14.48 -1.06
N ARG A 521 -39.11 13.16 -1.25
CA ARG A 521 -39.65 12.55 -2.47
C ARG A 521 -41.09 12.98 -2.73
N LYS A 522 -41.94 12.96 -1.69
CA LYS A 522 -43.33 13.43 -1.78
C LYS A 522 -43.42 14.90 -2.15
N LEU A 523 -42.58 15.73 -1.54
CA LEU A 523 -42.54 17.15 -1.82
C LEU A 523 -42.08 17.45 -3.26
N LEU A 524 -41.03 16.78 -3.72
CA LEU A 524 -40.40 17.12 -5.00
C LEU A 524 -41.09 16.44 -6.19
N MET A 525 -41.42 15.15 -6.09
CA MET A 525 -41.64 14.27 -7.26
C MET A 525 -43.03 13.64 -7.34
N VAL A 526 -43.86 13.74 -6.31
CA VAL A 526 -45.21 13.14 -6.35
C VAL A 526 -46.15 14.11 -7.04
N GLY A 527 -46.79 13.66 -8.13
CA GLY A 527 -47.69 14.49 -8.95
C GLY A 527 -47.00 15.29 -10.07
N LYS A 528 -45.66 15.29 -10.13
CA LYS A 528 -44.88 15.95 -11.18
C LYS A 528 -43.56 15.22 -11.43
N ASN A 529 -43.26 14.90 -12.68
CA ASN A 529 -42.04 14.18 -13.08
C ASN A 529 -41.21 14.89 -14.16
N ILE A 530 -41.68 16.04 -14.67
CA ILE A 530 -41.00 16.86 -15.67
C ILE A 530 -40.76 18.25 -15.10
N TYR A 531 -39.53 18.72 -15.18
CA TYR A 531 -39.09 20.02 -14.69
C TYR A 531 -38.41 20.78 -15.81
N GLU A 532 -39.03 21.89 -16.21
CA GLU A 532 -38.48 22.79 -17.22
C GLU A 532 -37.63 23.88 -16.57
N TYR A 533 -36.58 24.30 -17.26
CA TYR A 533 -35.71 25.38 -16.82
C TYR A 533 -35.43 26.42 -17.92
N PRO A 534 -35.69 27.72 -17.68
CA PRO A 534 -36.30 28.30 -16.48
C PRO A 534 -37.73 27.82 -16.25
N TYR A 535 -38.21 27.93 -15.01
CA TYR A 535 -39.53 27.43 -14.63
C TYR A 535 -40.64 28.04 -15.51
N ASP A 536 -41.42 27.17 -16.16
CA ASP A 536 -42.57 27.54 -17.00
C ASP A 536 -42.26 28.55 -18.13
N SER A 537 -41.05 28.43 -18.70
CA SER A 537 -40.49 29.40 -19.66
C SER A 537 -40.71 29.08 -21.13
N GLY A 538 -41.19 27.87 -21.46
CA GLY A 538 -41.34 27.38 -22.83
C GLY A 538 -40.03 27.15 -23.59
N THR A 539 -38.88 27.08 -22.90
CA THR A 539 -37.55 26.84 -23.50
C THR A 539 -37.36 25.41 -24.00
N GLY A 540 -38.12 24.45 -23.48
CA GLY A 540 -37.99 23.04 -23.80
C GLY A 540 -36.86 22.30 -23.07
N PHE A 541 -36.06 22.99 -22.24
CA PHE A 541 -35.02 22.34 -21.41
C PHE A 541 -35.65 21.58 -20.25
N LYS A 542 -36.03 20.33 -20.52
CA LYS A 542 -36.82 19.49 -19.61
C LYS A 542 -35.96 18.40 -19.00
N PHE A 543 -35.91 18.38 -17.67
CA PHE A 543 -35.40 17.26 -16.89
C PHE A 543 -36.57 16.34 -16.55
N LYS A 544 -36.44 15.04 -16.80
CA LYS A 544 -37.46 14.07 -16.39
C LYS A 544 -36.93 13.22 -15.25
N ILE A 545 -37.60 13.22 -14.11
CA ILE A 545 -37.18 12.46 -12.93
C ILE A 545 -38.24 11.41 -12.58
N SER A 546 -37.83 10.17 -12.43
CA SER A 546 -38.72 9.11 -11.96
C SER A 546 -39.08 9.30 -10.49
N ALA A 547 -40.38 9.24 -10.16
CA ALA A 547 -40.86 9.48 -8.79
C ALA A 547 -40.54 8.35 -7.79
N ALA A 548 -40.14 7.18 -8.28
CA ALA A 548 -39.76 6.03 -7.44
C ALA A 548 -38.24 5.83 -7.50
N PRO A 549 -37.59 5.55 -6.35
CA PRO A 549 -36.19 5.15 -6.35
C PRO A 549 -36.04 3.73 -6.91
N ILE A 550 -34.82 3.36 -7.27
CA ILE A 550 -34.56 1.96 -7.65
C ILE A 550 -34.43 1.08 -6.40
N PHE A 551 -34.72 -0.21 -6.60
CA PHE A 551 -34.55 -1.26 -5.62
C PHE A 551 -33.58 -2.32 -6.16
N THR A 552 -33.04 -3.12 -5.25
CA THR A 552 -32.07 -4.17 -5.57
C THR A 552 -32.38 -5.42 -4.77
N ASP A 553 -32.52 -6.53 -5.47
CA ASP A 553 -32.65 -7.83 -4.84
C ASP A 553 -31.29 -8.33 -4.38
N ILE A 554 -31.27 -8.90 -3.16
CA ILE A 554 -30.07 -9.45 -2.55
C ILE A 554 -30.25 -10.95 -2.31
N CYS A 555 -29.34 -11.72 -2.88
CA CYS A 555 -29.11 -13.11 -2.54
C CYS A 555 -28.20 -13.21 -1.30
N ASP A 556 -28.75 -13.58 -0.15
CA ASP A 556 -28.02 -13.76 1.10
C ASP A 556 -27.42 -15.17 1.17
N LEU A 557 -26.09 -15.29 1.02
CA LEU A 557 -25.39 -16.58 1.05
C LEU A 557 -25.42 -17.26 2.42
N ASN A 558 -25.84 -16.56 3.48
CA ASN A 558 -26.05 -17.12 4.80
C ASN A 558 -27.46 -17.72 4.96
N ASN A 559 -28.38 -17.42 4.05
CA ASN A 559 -29.78 -17.84 4.13
C ASN A 559 -30.21 -18.62 2.88
N LYS A 560 -30.58 -19.88 3.07
CA LYS A 560 -31.01 -20.77 1.97
C LYS A 560 -32.46 -20.56 1.53
N TYR A 561 -33.27 -19.82 2.30
CA TYR A 561 -34.71 -19.66 2.03
C TYR A 561 -35.02 -18.46 1.14
N GLU A 562 -35.72 -18.71 0.03
CA GLU A 562 -36.23 -17.65 -0.85
C GLU A 562 -37.43 -16.92 -0.23
N LYS A 563 -37.53 -15.62 -0.51
CA LYS A 563 -38.67 -14.78 -0.13
C LYS A 563 -39.19 -14.00 -1.34
N LYS A 564 -40.50 -13.95 -1.49
CA LYS A 564 -41.18 -13.13 -2.51
C LYS A 564 -41.58 -11.76 -1.94
N HIS A 565 -41.50 -10.71 -2.74
CA HIS A 565 -41.91 -9.36 -2.36
C HIS A 565 -42.76 -8.67 -3.44
N ASN A 566 -43.44 -7.61 -3.06
CA ASN A 566 -44.36 -6.83 -3.92
C ASN A 566 -43.70 -5.66 -4.69
N VAL A 567 -42.38 -5.48 -4.60
CA VAL A 567 -41.67 -4.43 -5.37
C VAL A 567 -41.77 -4.72 -6.87
N PRO A 568 -42.22 -3.76 -7.70
CA PRO A 568 -42.31 -3.94 -9.15
C PRO A 568 -40.96 -4.25 -9.80
N SER A 569 -40.94 -5.21 -10.73
CA SER A 569 -39.73 -5.59 -11.49
C SER A 569 -39.10 -4.44 -12.29
N THR A 570 -39.91 -3.47 -12.70
CA THR A 570 -39.44 -2.26 -13.38
C THR A 570 -38.51 -1.39 -12.52
N LEU A 571 -38.59 -1.50 -11.19
CA LEU A 571 -37.74 -0.79 -10.23
C LEU A 571 -36.51 -1.60 -9.81
N LEU A 572 -36.46 -2.90 -10.10
CA LEU A 572 -35.35 -3.81 -9.79
C LEU A 572 -34.31 -3.76 -10.91
N LYS A 573 -33.49 -2.71 -10.90
CA LYS A 573 -32.52 -2.45 -11.99
C LYS A 573 -31.14 -3.05 -11.76
N LEU A 574 -30.80 -3.37 -10.52
CA LEU A 574 -29.48 -3.86 -10.13
C LEU A 574 -29.62 -5.20 -9.41
N LYS A 575 -28.52 -5.97 -9.44
CA LYS A 575 -28.39 -7.26 -8.75
C LYS A 575 -27.39 -7.13 -7.60
N GLY A 576 -27.66 -7.85 -6.51
CA GLY A 576 -26.69 -7.94 -5.43
C GLY A 576 -26.69 -9.28 -4.71
N ILE A 577 -25.65 -9.45 -3.91
CA ILE A 577 -25.37 -10.65 -3.13
C ILE A 577 -24.84 -10.22 -1.77
N GLN A 578 -25.15 -10.96 -0.72
CA GLN A 578 -24.51 -10.80 0.58
C GLN A 578 -23.59 -12.01 0.79
N PHE A 579 -22.28 -11.76 0.73
CA PHE A 579 -21.26 -12.78 0.96
C PHE A 579 -21.27 -13.27 2.42
N LYS A 580 -20.71 -14.47 2.62
CA LYS A 580 -20.50 -15.01 3.97
C LYS A 580 -19.41 -14.20 4.69
N GLU A 581 -19.52 -14.09 6.01
CA GLU A 581 -18.49 -13.40 6.78
C GLU A 581 -17.18 -14.21 6.75
N VAL A 582 -16.05 -13.51 6.57
CA VAL A 582 -14.74 -14.15 6.41
C VAL A 582 -14.24 -14.65 7.77
N PRO A 583 -13.96 -15.95 7.93
CA PRO A 583 -13.43 -16.51 9.17
C PRO A 583 -11.94 -16.19 9.36
N LEU A 584 -11.54 -16.06 10.62
CA LEU A 584 -10.15 -15.95 11.06
C LEU A 584 -9.68 -17.31 11.57
N LEU A 585 -8.42 -17.66 11.33
CA LEU A 585 -7.78 -18.87 11.85
C LEU A 585 -7.04 -18.60 13.16
N PHE A 586 -7.22 -19.53 14.09
CA PHE A 586 -6.61 -19.60 15.41
C PHE A 586 -5.99 -20.99 15.61
N SER A 587 -5.12 -21.14 16.62
CA SER A 587 -4.63 -22.46 17.03
C SER A 587 -5.63 -23.10 18.00
N THR A 588 -5.79 -24.42 17.92
CA THR A 588 -6.57 -25.19 18.89
C THR A 588 -5.92 -25.14 20.27
N LYS A 589 -6.67 -25.47 21.34
CA LYS A 589 -6.13 -25.47 22.72
C LYS A 589 -4.89 -26.35 22.90
N ASN A 590 -4.77 -27.41 22.11
CA ASN A 590 -3.62 -28.33 22.12
C ASN A 590 -2.46 -27.86 21.23
N GLY A 591 -2.58 -26.75 20.50
CA GLY A 591 -1.48 -26.15 19.72
C GLY A 591 -1.15 -26.80 18.37
N HIS A 592 -1.72 -27.96 18.05
CA HIS A 592 -1.29 -28.77 16.89
C HIS A 592 -2.19 -28.65 15.63
N ARG A 593 -3.36 -28.04 15.76
CA ARG A 593 -4.35 -27.89 14.67
C ARG A 593 -4.90 -26.48 14.65
N THR A 594 -5.43 -26.05 13.51
CA THR A 594 -6.13 -24.77 13.38
C THR A 594 -7.63 -24.91 13.59
N THR A 595 -8.28 -23.81 13.95
CA THR A 595 -9.73 -23.67 14.13
C THR A 595 -10.15 -22.27 13.69
N THR A 596 -11.44 -22.05 13.42
CA THR A 596 -11.93 -20.78 12.88
C THR A 596 -12.92 -20.08 13.79
N ASP A 597 -12.84 -18.74 13.87
CA ASP A 597 -13.90 -17.89 14.42
C ASP A 597 -14.01 -16.60 13.60
N ILE A 598 -15.20 -16.01 13.50
CA ILE A 598 -15.43 -14.73 12.83
C ILE A 598 -15.13 -13.51 13.74
N HIS A 599 -15.07 -13.71 15.05
CA HIS A 599 -14.92 -12.67 16.06
C HIS A 599 -13.56 -12.79 16.76
N PRO A 600 -12.68 -11.77 16.70
CA PRO A 600 -11.30 -11.88 17.16
C PRO A 600 -11.17 -12.19 18.66
N MET A 601 -11.84 -11.42 19.53
CA MET A 601 -11.73 -11.64 20.99
C MET A 601 -12.27 -13.01 21.43
N ARG A 602 -13.44 -13.43 20.92
CA ARG A 602 -13.98 -14.78 21.17
C ARG A 602 -13.05 -15.87 20.65
N GLY A 603 -12.50 -15.68 19.45
CA GLY A 603 -11.52 -16.59 18.87
C GLY A 603 -10.30 -16.79 19.76
N LEU A 604 -9.76 -15.71 20.32
CA LEU A 604 -8.63 -15.75 21.26
C LEU A 604 -8.97 -16.40 22.61
N LEU A 605 -10.15 -16.14 23.19
CA LEU A 605 -10.53 -16.73 24.48
C LEU A 605 -10.93 -18.21 24.40
N VAL A 606 -11.64 -18.60 23.34
CA VAL A 606 -12.12 -19.98 23.18
C VAL A 606 -11.01 -20.89 22.66
N ASN A 607 -10.07 -20.33 21.91
CA ASN A 607 -8.95 -21.05 21.30
C ASN A 607 -7.61 -20.49 21.81
N LYS A 608 -6.57 -20.52 20.99
CA LYS A 608 -5.28 -19.88 21.27
C LYS A 608 -4.83 -19.04 20.07
N PRO A 609 -3.92 -18.07 20.24
CA PRO A 609 -3.33 -17.36 19.11
C PRO A 609 -2.85 -18.31 18.01
N TYR A 610 -2.94 -17.88 16.75
CA TYR A 610 -2.55 -18.71 15.60
C TYR A 610 -1.15 -19.31 15.75
N GLU A 611 -0.23 -18.56 16.35
CA GLU A 611 1.16 -18.97 16.58
C GLU A 611 1.35 -20.05 17.67
N THR A 612 0.35 -20.35 18.50
CA THR A 612 0.55 -21.30 19.60
C THR A 612 0.82 -22.73 19.10
N GLY A 613 1.88 -23.36 19.63
CA GLY A 613 2.32 -24.71 19.23
C GLY A 613 3.16 -24.73 17.94
N ILE A 614 3.21 -23.60 17.24
CA ILE A 614 4.08 -23.38 16.08
C ILE A 614 5.47 -22.99 16.57
N ASN A 615 5.59 -22.17 17.62
CA ASN A 615 6.84 -21.45 17.91
C ASN A 615 7.37 -21.59 19.35
N SER A 616 8.12 -22.66 19.63
CA SER A 616 8.70 -22.96 20.96
C SER A 616 9.93 -22.11 21.36
N PHE A 617 10.31 -21.10 20.57
CA PHE A 617 11.59 -20.38 20.72
C PHE A 617 11.47 -18.87 20.97
N LEU A 618 10.30 -18.25 20.78
CA LEU A 618 10.08 -16.91 21.32
C LEU A 618 9.67 -17.05 22.78
N GLY A 619 10.42 -16.44 23.69
CA GLY A 619 10.23 -16.60 25.14
C GLY A 619 8.79 -16.40 25.61
N ASP A 620 8.43 -17.09 26.68
CA ASP A 620 7.07 -17.12 27.25
C ASP A 620 6.72 -15.84 28.00
N THR A 621 7.47 -14.76 27.78
CA THR A 621 7.31 -13.47 28.47
C THR A 621 7.56 -12.32 27.50
N ILE A 622 6.72 -11.29 27.58
CA ILE A 622 6.88 -10.00 26.90
C ILE A 622 7.28 -8.97 27.95
N GLU A 623 8.39 -8.27 27.70
CA GLU A 623 8.92 -7.24 28.59
C GLU A 623 8.59 -5.84 28.06
N LEU A 624 8.06 -5.00 28.94
CA LEU A 624 7.82 -3.59 28.68
C LEU A 624 8.95 -2.73 29.26
N GLY A 625 9.25 -1.62 28.61
CA GLY A 625 9.95 -0.48 29.21
C GLY A 625 8.97 0.69 29.31
N VAL A 626 9.11 1.55 30.30
CA VAL A 626 8.10 2.59 30.57
C VAL A 626 8.73 3.97 30.63
N ILE A 627 8.06 4.96 30.03
CA ILE A 627 8.39 6.37 30.11
C ILE A 627 7.15 7.12 30.58
N SER A 628 7.25 7.83 31.70
CA SER A 628 6.16 8.67 32.22
C SER A 628 6.67 9.96 32.85
N PRO A 629 5.88 11.05 32.85
CA PRO A 629 6.15 12.18 33.71
C PRO A 629 6.02 11.81 35.19
N LYS A 630 6.81 12.46 36.04
CA LYS A 630 6.86 12.21 37.49
C LYS A 630 5.48 12.22 38.16
N LEU A 631 4.63 13.19 37.81
CA LEU A 631 3.31 13.38 38.42
C LEU A 631 2.32 12.24 38.13
N ASP A 632 2.49 11.51 37.03
CA ASP A 632 1.54 10.48 36.58
C ASP A 632 2.00 9.05 36.87
N THR A 633 3.23 8.89 37.37
CA THR A 633 3.92 7.60 37.55
C THR A 633 3.05 6.55 38.26
N ALA A 634 2.49 6.89 39.43
CA ALA A 634 1.70 5.95 40.23
C ALA A 634 0.39 5.53 39.53
N ILE A 635 -0.32 6.49 38.94
CA ILE A 635 -1.59 6.22 38.22
C ILE A 635 -1.29 5.35 36.99
N PHE A 636 -0.21 5.64 36.27
CA PHE A 636 0.15 4.90 35.08
C PHE A 636 0.64 3.48 35.39
N TYR A 637 1.38 3.28 36.49
CA TYR A 637 1.77 1.95 36.95
C TYR A 637 0.56 1.06 37.20
N HIS A 638 -0.43 1.52 37.98
CA HIS A 638 -1.64 0.75 38.24
C HIS A 638 -2.46 0.48 36.97
N PHE A 639 -2.48 1.43 36.02
CA PHE A 639 -3.10 1.21 34.73
C PHE A 639 -2.42 0.10 33.91
N LEU A 640 -1.09 -0.02 33.97
CA LEU A 640 -0.38 -1.13 33.31
C LEU A 640 -0.60 -2.46 34.06
N GLU A 641 -0.64 -2.44 35.38
CA GLU A 641 -0.91 -3.60 36.23
C GLU A 641 -2.25 -4.27 35.91
N ASP A 642 -3.26 -3.47 35.60
CA ASP A 642 -4.58 -3.93 35.16
C ASP A 642 -4.54 -4.78 33.87
N GLN A 643 -3.46 -4.77 33.08
CA GLN A 643 -3.31 -5.68 31.93
C GLN A 643 -3.27 -7.16 32.34
N ASN A 644 -2.83 -7.46 33.56
CA ASN A 644 -2.76 -8.81 34.10
C ASN A 644 -3.99 -9.19 34.92
N SER A 645 -4.97 -8.29 35.09
CA SER A 645 -6.19 -8.53 35.85
C SER A 645 -7.41 -8.77 34.96
N GLN A 646 -8.47 -9.34 35.54
CA GLN A 646 -9.76 -9.47 34.85
C GLN A 646 -10.52 -8.14 34.91
N ILE A 647 -11.01 -7.67 33.77
CA ILE A 647 -11.75 -6.41 33.65
C ILE A 647 -13.11 -6.68 33.00
N LYS A 648 -14.17 -6.42 33.76
CA LYS A 648 -15.54 -6.54 33.26
C LYS A 648 -15.89 -5.38 32.33
N LYS A 649 -16.70 -5.67 31.31
CA LYS A 649 -17.27 -4.63 30.46
C LYS A 649 -18.23 -3.73 31.25
N HIS A 650 -18.20 -2.44 30.93
CA HIS A 650 -19.05 -1.45 31.58
C HIS A 650 -20.54 -1.68 31.27
N ASN A 651 -20.88 -1.92 30.00
CA ASN A 651 -22.25 -2.22 29.58
C ASN A 651 -22.45 -3.74 29.45
N GLN A 652 -23.23 -4.33 30.36
CA GLN A 652 -23.55 -5.77 30.32
C GLN A 652 -24.32 -6.19 29.07
N ASN A 653 -25.05 -5.25 28.44
CA ASN A 653 -25.78 -5.47 27.21
C ASN A 653 -24.95 -5.23 25.94
N ASP A 654 -23.64 -4.99 26.03
CA ASP A 654 -22.79 -4.81 24.86
C ASP A 654 -22.82 -6.06 23.95
N ASP A 655 -23.07 -5.83 22.66
CA ASP A 655 -23.24 -6.85 21.62
C ASP A 655 -21.93 -7.18 20.87
N TYR A 656 -20.80 -6.58 21.29
CA TYR A 656 -19.48 -6.79 20.71
C TYR A 656 -18.39 -7.06 21.74
N ILE A 657 -18.27 -6.20 22.75
CA ILE A 657 -17.22 -6.30 23.77
C ILE A 657 -17.50 -7.49 24.68
N ILE A 658 -16.47 -8.28 24.92
CA ILE A 658 -16.43 -9.36 25.91
C ILE A 658 -15.53 -8.96 27.06
N ASP A 659 -15.74 -9.55 28.24
CA ASP A 659 -14.89 -9.31 29.41
C ASP A 659 -13.42 -9.62 29.06
N TYR A 660 -12.51 -8.78 29.55
CA TYR A 660 -11.08 -9.00 29.40
C TYR A 660 -10.61 -9.91 30.54
N GLU A 661 -10.03 -11.04 30.19
CA GLU A 661 -9.69 -12.11 31.14
C GLU A 661 -8.24 -12.04 31.64
N GLY A 662 -7.52 -10.97 31.31
CA GLY A 662 -6.09 -10.80 31.58
C GLY A 662 -5.20 -11.30 30.43
N PHE A 663 -3.97 -10.81 30.39
CA PHE A 663 -3.05 -11.03 29.27
C PHE A 663 -2.69 -12.51 29.12
N TYR A 664 -2.27 -13.16 30.22
CA TYR A 664 -1.87 -14.56 30.21
C TYR A 664 -3.00 -15.49 29.76
N LYS A 665 -4.21 -15.30 30.27
CA LYS A 665 -5.36 -16.14 29.91
C LYS A 665 -5.77 -15.98 28.44
N THR A 666 -5.48 -14.83 27.83
CA THR A 666 -5.79 -14.53 26.43
C THR A 666 -4.75 -15.10 25.46
N TYR A 667 -3.46 -15.02 25.83
CA TYR A 667 -2.36 -15.29 24.90
C TYR A 667 -1.46 -16.47 25.27
N ASP A 668 -1.63 -17.05 26.47
CA ASP A 668 -0.80 -18.12 27.04
C ASP A 668 0.68 -17.71 27.22
N ILE A 669 0.92 -16.42 27.48
CA ILE A 669 2.24 -15.78 27.59
C ILE A 669 2.18 -14.73 28.70
N SER A 670 3.25 -14.58 29.48
CA SER A 670 3.32 -13.58 30.56
C SER A 670 3.62 -12.18 30.01
N LEU A 671 3.03 -11.15 30.62
CA LEU A 671 3.35 -9.75 30.35
C LEU A 671 3.99 -9.15 31.60
N ASN A 672 5.26 -8.76 31.48
CA ASN A 672 6.04 -8.15 32.55
C ASN A 672 6.24 -6.66 32.25
N PHE A 673 6.04 -5.83 33.26
CA PHE A 673 6.31 -4.40 33.20
C PHE A 673 7.09 -3.99 34.46
N PRO A 674 7.96 -2.97 34.35
CA PRO A 674 8.77 -2.51 35.46
C PRO A 674 7.95 -1.77 36.51
N THR A 675 8.49 -1.74 37.72
CA THR A 675 8.08 -0.84 38.78
C THR A 675 8.73 0.54 38.59
N PRO A 676 8.20 1.62 39.19
CA PRO A 676 8.78 2.95 39.09
C PRO A 676 10.24 3.10 39.58
N ASP A 677 10.72 2.14 40.37
CA ASP A 677 12.08 2.14 40.93
C ASP A 677 13.08 1.36 40.05
N ASP A 678 12.61 0.65 39.03
CA ASP A 678 13.46 -0.11 38.10
C ASP A 678 14.10 0.81 37.05
N ASP A 679 15.31 0.47 36.59
CA ASP A 679 16.04 1.21 35.53
C ASP A 679 15.28 1.25 34.20
N GLU A 680 14.33 0.35 34.01
CA GLU A 680 13.41 0.25 32.89
C GLU A 680 12.26 1.26 32.91
N TRP A 681 12.07 1.97 34.01
CA TRP A 681 11.08 3.04 34.16
C TRP A 681 11.77 4.41 34.17
N GLU A 682 11.71 5.12 33.04
CA GLU A 682 12.24 6.47 32.92
C GLU A 682 11.21 7.51 33.36
N ILE A 683 11.53 8.22 34.43
CA ILE A 683 10.72 9.33 34.96
C ILE A 683 11.17 10.64 34.33
N LEU A 684 10.25 11.32 33.64
CA LEU A 684 10.48 12.63 33.01
C LEU A 684 10.09 13.77 33.94
N GLU A 685 10.93 14.80 34.00
CA GLU A 685 10.63 16.07 34.66
C GLU A 685 9.75 16.97 33.78
N GLU A 686 8.98 17.87 34.40
CA GLU A 686 8.08 18.77 33.68
C GLU A 686 8.83 19.79 32.81
N PRO A 687 8.31 20.13 31.62
CA PRO A 687 8.88 21.18 30.79
C PRO A 687 8.70 22.55 31.44
N VAL A 688 9.74 23.39 31.35
CA VAL A 688 9.68 24.78 31.83
C VAL A 688 8.85 25.63 30.86
N LEU A 689 7.75 26.20 31.35
CA LEU A 689 6.72 26.91 30.56
C LEU A 689 7.13 28.31 30.05
N SER A 690 8.34 28.79 30.34
CA SER A 690 8.81 30.13 29.92
C SER A 690 9.23 30.23 28.45
N LYS A 691 9.07 29.16 27.66
CA LYS A 691 9.54 29.03 26.28
C LYS A 691 8.37 29.02 25.29
N SER A 692 8.66 29.25 24.01
CA SER A 692 7.67 29.13 22.93
C SER A 692 7.16 27.68 22.77
N ILE A 693 5.95 27.49 22.22
CA ILE A 693 5.35 26.17 21.92
C ILE A 693 6.33 25.28 21.15
N LYS A 694 7.01 25.84 20.14
CA LYS A 694 8.01 25.14 19.33
C LYS A 694 9.18 24.61 20.17
N GLN A 695 9.74 25.45 21.05
CA GLN A 695 10.85 25.05 21.93
C GLN A 695 10.43 23.99 22.96
N ILE A 696 9.22 24.09 23.52
CA ILE A 696 8.70 23.09 24.46
C ILE A 696 8.45 21.75 23.74
N SER A 697 7.85 21.79 22.56
CA SER A 697 7.60 20.60 21.72
C SER A 697 8.91 19.87 21.36
N GLN A 698 9.94 20.63 20.99
CA GLN A 698 11.28 20.09 20.69
C GLN A 698 11.96 19.51 21.93
N TYR A 699 11.79 20.14 23.10
CA TYR A 699 12.31 19.62 24.36
C TYR A 699 11.64 18.29 24.75
N ILE A 700 10.31 18.22 24.72
CA ILE A 700 9.54 16.99 25.00
C ILE A 700 9.99 15.86 24.06
N ARG A 701 10.11 16.15 22.76
CA ARG A 701 10.65 15.19 21.78
C ARG A 701 12.04 14.69 22.22
N GLN A 702 12.94 15.59 22.58
CA GLN A 702 14.33 15.24 22.91
C GLN A 702 14.42 14.37 24.17
N ILE A 703 13.71 14.72 25.25
CA ILE A 703 13.76 13.96 26.50
C ILE A 703 13.20 12.55 26.31
N ILE A 704 12.09 12.40 25.56
CA ILE A 704 11.51 11.08 25.25
C ILE A 704 12.50 10.25 24.42
N CYS A 705 13.10 10.82 23.37
CA CYS A 705 14.07 10.10 22.53
C CYS A 705 15.32 9.66 23.30
N ASN A 706 15.79 10.48 24.24
CA ASN A 706 16.92 10.16 25.11
C ASN A 706 16.57 9.00 26.05
N SER A 707 15.41 9.04 26.71
CA SER A 707 14.94 7.96 27.60
C SER A 707 14.70 6.65 26.83
N ILE A 708 14.15 6.71 25.62
CA ILE A 708 14.05 5.53 24.73
C ILE A 708 15.43 4.90 24.49
N THR A 709 16.42 5.73 24.19
CA THR A 709 17.79 5.27 23.93
C THR A 709 18.44 4.66 25.18
N LYS A 710 18.16 5.24 26.36
CA LYS A 710 18.64 4.74 27.65
C LYS A 710 18.05 3.36 27.98
N ILE A 711 16.72 3.20 27.91
CA ILE A 711 16.04 1.91 28.16
C ILE A 711 16.52 0.82 27.20
N ASN A 712 16.75 1.17 25.93
CA ASN A 712 17.19 0.19 24.93
C ASN A 712 18.67 -0.23 25.09
N SER A 713 19.45 0.47 25.91
CA SER A 713 20.87 0.17 26.14
C SER A 713 21.10 -0.91 27.20
N THR A 714 20.12 -1.17 28.07
CA THR A 714 20.27 -2.04 29.25
C THR A 714 19.96 -3.53 28.97
N THR A 715 19.10 -3.87 28.00
CA THR A 715 18.76 -5.29 27.67
C THR A 715 18.15 -5.42 26.26
N ARG A 716 18.01 -6.64 25.74
CA ARG A 716 17.50 -6.92 24.38
C ARG A 716 15.98 -7.17 24.35
N ARG A 717 15.28 -6.39 23.49
CA ARG A 717 13.89 -6.52 23.01
C ARG A 717 12.77 -6.19 24.02
N LYS A 718 12.62 -4.90 24.33
CA LYS A 718 11.47 -4.35 25.08
C LYS A 718 10.50 -3.60 24.17
N ILE A 719 9.22 -3.59 24.54
CA ILE A 719 8.24 -2.66 23.97
C ILE A 719 8.19 -1.43 24.88
N ILE A 720 8.55 -0.26 24.37
CA ILE A 720 8.60 0.97 25.16
C ILE A 720 7.23 1.64 25.15
N VAL A 721 6.61 1.73 26.32
CA VAL A 721 5.32 2.37 26.54
C VAL A 721 5.55 3.79 27.04
N ILE A 722 4.94 4.76 26.38
CA ILE A 722 5.18 6.20 26.61
C ILE A 722 3.86 6.85 26.99
N TYR A 723 3.79 7.39 28.20
CA TYR A 723 2.62 8.13 28.68
C TYR A 723 2.72 9.61 28.30
N ILE A 724 1.66 10.14 27.68
CA ILE A 724 1.53 11.55 27.33
C ILE A 724 0.38 12.16 28.13
N PRO A 725 0.68 13.09 29.06
CA PRO A 725 -0.35 13.73 29.87
C PRO A 725 -1.15 14.75 29.06
N GLN A 726 -2.39 15.01 29.47
CA GLN A 726 -3.29 15.99 28.85
C GLN A 726 -2.68 17.40 28.86
N ARG A 727 -1.91 17.74 29.90
CA ARG A 727 -1.20 19.02 30.00
C ARG A 727 -0.10 19.21 28.95
N TRP A 728 0.34 18.16 28.25
CA TRP A 728 1.30 18.27 27.14
C TRP A 728 0.63 18.34 25.77
N GLU A 729 -0.70 18.18 25.68
CA GLU A 729 -1.44 18.03 24.42
C GLU A 729 -1.17 19.19 23.43
N GLU A 730 -1.12 20.43 23.91
CA GLU A 730 -0.83 21.63 23.09
C GLU A 730 0.58 21.64 22.47
N TYR A 731 1.53 20.87 23.04
CA TYR A 731 2.90 20.74 22.57
C TYR A 731 3.13 19.47 21.75
N THR A 732 2.09 18.67 21.50
CA THR A 732 2.20 17.45 20.69
C THR A 732 2.16 17.72 19.20
N SER A 733 1.65 18.88 18.77
CA SER A 733 1.64 19.28 17.36
C SER A 733 1.64 20.80 17.18
N TYR A 734 2.26 21.29 16.11
CA TYR A 734 2.16 22.70 15.72
C TYR A 734 2.27 22.88 14.20
N THR A 735 1.80 24.02 13.70
CA THR A 735 2.06 24.48 12.33
C THR A 735 2.40 25.97 12.38
N ILE A 736 3.67 26.32 12.19
CA ILE A 736 4.20 27.69 12.30
C ILE A 736 5.10 27.94 11.08
N ASP A 737 4.86 29.04 10.35
CA ASP A 737 5.66 29.43 9.18
C ASP A 737 5.82 28.33 8.11
N GLY A 738 4.80 27.49 7.94
CA GLY A 738 4.81 26.36 6.99
C GLY A 738 5.50 25.09 7.52
N GLU A 739 6.17 25.14 8.67
CA GLU A 739 6.72 23.97 9.35
C GLU A 739 5.62 23.24 10.13
N THR A 740 5.43 21.95 9.87
CA THR A 740 4.49 21.09 10.61
C THR A 740 5.23 20.13 11.53
N PHE A 741 4.76 20.00 12.77
CA PHE A 741 5.29 19.07 13.77
C PHE A 741 4.19 18.17 14.33
N ASP A 742 4.49 16.89 14.51
CA ASP A 742 3.64 15.90 15.19
C ASP A 742 4.50 14.94 16.02
N LEU A 743 4.40 15.04 17.35
CA LEU A 743 5.23 14.27 18.29
C LEU A 743 5.07 12.76 18.12
N HIS A 744 3.86 12.29 17.81
CA HIS A 744 3.60 10.85 17.60
C HIS A 744 4.36 10.33 16.39
N ASP A 745 4.22 10.99 15.23
CA ASP A 745 4.88 10.59 14.00
C ASP A 745 6.41 10.67 14.15
N TYR A 746 6.95 11.68 14.85
CA TYR A 746 8.38 11.78 15.14
C TYR A 746 8.91 10.63 16.00
N ILE A 747 8.24 10.31 17.12
CA ILE A 747 8.66 9.21 17.99
C ILE A 747 8.60 7.88 17.24
N LYS A 748 7.56 7.66 16.44
CA LYS A 748 7.41 6.44 15.63
C LYS A 748 8.52 6.30 14.59
N ALA A 749 8.83 7.35 13.85
CA ALA A 749 9.94 7.37 12.90
C ALA A 749 11.29 7.07 13.59
N PHE A 750 11.57 7.75 14.70
CA PHE A 750 12.79 7.55 15.50
C PHE A 750 12.94 6.11 16.01
N CYS A 751 11.87 5.53 16.55
CA CYS A 751 11.84 4.15 17.02
C CYS A 751 12.05 3.16 15.87
N ALA A 752 11.39 3.38 14.72
CA ALA A 752 11.52 2.51 13.55
C ALA A 752 12.95 2.47 13.00
N GLU A 753 13.62 3.62 12.86
CA GLU A 753 15.04 3.70 12.44
C GLU A 753 15.98 2.93 13.37
N LYS A 754 15.63 2.81 14.65
CA LYS A 754 16.41 2.08 15.66
C LYS A 754 15.94 0.63 15.87
N GLY A 755 14.89 0.19 15.16
CA GLY A 755 14.30 -1.14 15.35
C GLY A 755 13.66 -1.34 16.73
N ILE A 756 13.17 -0.27 17.36
CA ILE A 756 12.55 -0.25 18.69
C ILE A 756 11.02 -0.24 18.54
N MET A 757 10.32 -1.04 19.35
CA MET A 757 8.85 -1.04 19.40
C MET A 757 8.36 0.01 20.39
N SER A 758 7.42 0.86 19.98
CA SER A 758 6.83 1.89 20.84
C SER A 758 5.31 1.85 20.88
N GLN A 759 4.74 2.16 22.04
CA GLN A 759 3.31 2.35 22.26
C GLN A 759 3.08 3.64 23.04
N LEU A 760 2.44 4.63 22.41
CA LEU A 760 2.05 5.86 23.10
C LEU A 760 0.66 5.66 23.72
N ILE A 761 0.50 6.11 24.96
CA ILE A 761 -0.77 6.09 25.71
C ILE A 761 -1.02 7.49 26.24
N ARG A 762 -2.23 8.02 26.06
CA ARG A 762 -2.58 9.37 26.51
C ARG A 762 -3.38 9.33 27.80
N GLU A 763 -3.28 10.37 28.62
CA GLU A 763 -4.04 10.50 29.89
C GLU A 763 -5.55 10.28 29.70
N LYS A 764 -6.13 10.87 28.65
CA LYS A 764 -7.56 10.67 28.31
C LYS A 764 -7.96 9.21 28.07
N THR A 765 -7.00 8.34 27.73
CA THR A 765 -7.22 6.90 27.56
C THR A 765 -7.20 6.22 28.93
N VAL A 766 -6.23 6.55 29.77
CA VAL A 766 -6.11 6.00 31.13
C VAL A 766 -7.31 6.36 32.00
N GLN A 767 -7.87 7.56 31.82
CA GLN A 767 -9.03 8.05 32.57
C GLN A 767 -10.40 7.65 31.99
N ASP A 768 -10.47 6.94 30.86
CA ASP A 768 -11.76 6.51 30.28
C ASP A 768 -12.26 5.20 30.91
N TYR A 769 -12.85 5.34 32.10
CA TYR A 769 -13.42 4.23 32.86
C TYR A 769 -14.57 3.51 32.13
N ASN A 770 -15.31 4.21 31.26
CA ASN A 770 -16.43 3.63 30.51
C ASN A 770 -15.96 2.62 29.46
N GLN A 771 -14.79 2.88 28.86
CA GLN A 771 -14.17 2.02 27.85
C GLN A 771 -13.01 1.20 28.42
N LYS A 772 -12.81 1.13 29.74
CA LYS A 772 -11.68 0.43 30.37
C LYS A 772 -11.46 -0.98 29.80
N CYS A 773 -12.48 -1.83 29.80
CA CYS A 773 -12.38 -3.19 29.23
C CYS A 773 -11.91 -3.21 27.76
N GLN A 774 -12.49 -2.35 26.92
CA GLN A 774 -12.08 -2.20 25.53
C GLN A 774 -10.62 -1.70 25.42
N ILE A 775 -10.23 -0.70 26.19
CA ILE A 775 -8.87 -0.16 26.15
C ILE A 775 -7.84 -1.25 26.47
N HIS A 776 -8.10 -2.05 27.51
CA HIS A 776 -7.20 -3.14 27.90
C HIS A 776 -7.14 -4.25 26.85
N TRP A 777 -8.26 -4.65 26.25
CA TRP A 777 -8.25 -5.55 25.10
C TRP A 777 -7.34 -5.04 23.98
N TRP A 778 -7.49 -3.78 23.56
CA TRP A 778 -6.74 -3.23 22.42
C TRP A 778 -5.24 -3.09 22.73
N LEU A 779 -4.89 -2.68 23.94
CA LEU A 779 -3.51 -2.61 24.39
C LEU A 779 -2.87 -4.01 24.46
N SER A 780 -3.60 -5.00 24.96
CA SER A 780 -3.12 -6.39 25.01
C SER A 780 -2.76 -6.91 23.61
N LEU A 781 -3.61 -6.65 22.60
CA LEU A 781 -3.32 -7.01 21.21
C LEU A 781 -2.08 -6.28 20.70
N SER A 782 -1.98 -4.98 20.97
CA SER A 782 -0.84 -4.16 20.54
C SER A 782 0.47 -4.71 21.10
N PHE A 783 0.54 -5.02 22.40
CA PHE A 783 1.73 -5.61 23.01
C PHE A 783 2.07 -6.97 22.42
N TYR A 784 1.06 -7.84 22.24
CA TYR A 784 1.25 -9.15 21.62
C TYR A 784 1.84 -9.03 20.20
N VAL A 785 1.23 -8.22 19.35
CA VAL A 785 1.64 -8.06 17.94
C VAL A 785 3.01 -7.39 17.83
N LYS A 786 3.31 -6.39 18.66
CA LYS A 786 4.61 -5.70 18.71
C LYS A 786 5.74 -6.59 19.20
N SER A 787 5.42 -7.69 19.88
CA SER A 787 6.41 -8.74 20.20
C SER A 787 6.71 -9.69 19.01
N PHE A 788 6.36 -9.29 17.77
CA PHE A 788 6.47 -10.06 16.53
C PHE A 788 5.60 -11.32 16.49
N ARG A 789 4.52 -11.33 17.28
CA ARG A 789 3.62 -12.48 17.34
C ARG A 789 2.40 -12.31 16.43
N THR A 790 1.89 -13.43 15.92
CA THR A 790 0.73 -13.45 15.02
C THR A 790 -0.50 -13.96 15.77
N PRO A 791 -1.48 -13.08 16.08
CA PRO A 791 -2.63 -13.44 16.90
C PRO A 791 -3.65 -14.29 16.12
N TRP A 792 -3.88 -13.95 14.85
CA TRP A 792 -4.74 -14.69 13.92
C TRP A 792 -4.34 -14.38 12.48
N ILE A 793 -4.78 -15.22 11.54
CA ILE A 793 -4.68 -14.99 10.09
C ILE A 793 -6.04 -15.20 9.41
N LEU A 794 -6.18 -14.86 8.13
CA LEU A 794 -7.38 -15.20 7.35
C LEU A 794 -7.42 -16.69 7.03
N ALA A 795 -8.61 -17.31 7.13
CA ALA A 795 -8.80 -18.64 6.56
C ALA A 795 -8.91 -18.52 5.04
N ASN A 796 -7.79 -18.71 4.35
CA ASN A 796 -7.72 -18.70 2.90
C ASN A 796 -7.25 -20.07 2.39
N SER A 797 -7.69 -20.42 1.18
CA SER A 797 -7.28 -21.65 0.48
C SER A 797 -6.17 -21.41 -0.53
N ASP A 798 -6.02 -20.17 -1.01
CA ASP A 798 -4.93 -19.76 -1.90
C ASP A 798 -3.78 -19.19 -1.08
N ASN A 799 -2.58 -19.75 -1.27
CA ASN A 799 -1.33 -19.32 -0.61
C ASN A 799 -0.40 -18.53 -1.53
N THR A 800 -0.81 -18.30 -2.78
CA THR A 800 0.07 -17.82 -3.86
C THR A 800 -0.24 -16.40 -4.34
N THR A 801 -1.25 -15.74 -3.75
CA THR A 801 -1.59 -14.35 -4.04
C THR A 801 -0.80 -13.38 -3.14
N ALA A 802 -0.20 -12.36 -3.74
CA ALA A 802 0.35 -11.19 -3.06
C ALA A 802 -0.61 -10.00 -3.17
N PHE A 803 -0.88 -9.34 -2.05
CA PHE A 803 -1.59 -8.06 -2.06
C PHE A 803 -0.61 -6.92 -1.81
N ALA A 804 -0.72 -5.84 -2.58
CA ALA A 804 0.09 -4.64 -2.38
C ALA A 804 -0.82 -3.41 -2.20
N GLY A 805 -0.52 -2.60 -1.19
CA GLY A 805 -1.12 -1.29 -0.99
C GLY A 805 -0.19 -0.18 -1.46
N LEU A 806 -0.75 0.83 -2.13
CA LEU A 806 -0.03 2.03 -2.54
C LEU A 806 -0.52 3.26 -1.77
N GLY A 807 0.35 3.81 -0.92
CA GLY A 807 0.12 5.03 -0.15
C GLY A 807 1.02 6.18 -0.62
N TYR A 808 0.52 7.41 -0.50
CA TYR A 808 1.29 8.61 -0.81
C TYR A 808 1.24 9.61 0.35
N SER A 809 2.37 10.25 0.62
CA SER A 809 2.46 11.43 1.49
C SER A 809 3.06 12.57 0.68
N VAL A 810 2.46 13.76 0.77
CA VAL A 810 2.86 14.95 0.02
C VAL A 810 3.35 15.99 1.01
N ASP A 811 4.58 16.47 0.83
CA ASP A 811 5.11 17.58 1.61
C ASP A 811 4.75 18.94 0.97
N SER A 812 4.33 19.89 1.81
CA SER A 812 3.83 21.23 1.49
C SER A 812 2.40 21.40 0.91
N LYS A 813 1.63 22.30 1.55
CA LYS A 813 0.34 22.84 1.09
C LYS A 813 0.47 24.24 0.45
N VAL A 814 1.68 24.79 0.34
CA VAL A 814 1.89 26.23 0.11
C VAL A 814 2.57 26.54 -1.23
N ASP A 815 3.49 25.71 -1.73
CA ASP A 815 4.17 25.97 -3.00
C ASP A 815 3.75 25.01 -4.11
N SER A 816 3.40 25.58 -5.27
CA SER A 816 2.98 24.86 -6.48
C SER A 816 4.10 24.07 -7.17
N ASN A 817 5.35 24.20 -6.72
CA ASN A 817 6.53 23.57 -7.36
C ASN A 817 7.32 22.63 -6.42
N GLY A 818 6.93 22.49 -5.15
CA GLY A 818 7.68 21.72 -4.15
C GLY A 818 6.80 20.68 -3.46
N HIS A 819 6.64 19.51 -4.07
CA HIS A 819 5.87 18.41 -3.52
C HIS A 819 6.71 17.15 -3.40
N ILE A 820 7.46 16.96 -2.32
CA ILE A 820 8.09 15.65 -2.09
C ILE A 820 6.96 14.65 -1.91
N VAL A 821 6.80 13.75 -2.88
CA VAL A 821 5.86 12.63 -2.77
C VAL A 821 6.63 11.41 -2.33
N LEU A 822 6.33 10.95 -1.12
CA LEU A 822 6.81 9.66 -0.64
C LEU A 822 5.78 8.59 -1.02
N GLY A 823 6.18 7.66 -1.89
CA GLY A 823 5.42 6.46 -2.19
C GLY A 823 5.74 5.35 -1.19
N CYS A 824 4.71 4.73 -0.62
CA CYS A 824 4.84 3.54 0.22
C CYS A 824 4.22 2.34 -0.49
N SER A 825 5.00 1.27 -0.60
CA SER A 825 4.55 -0.04 -1.10
C SER A 825 4.55 -1.00 0.08
N HIS A 826 3.37 -1.43 0.53
CA HIS A 826 3.25 -2.39 1.64
C HIS A 826 2.60 -3.69 1.15
N ILE A 827 3.25 -4.81 1.43
CA ILE A 827 2.83 -6.13 0.95
C ILE A 827 2.16 -6.92 2.04
N TYR A 828 1.16 -7.68 1.64
CA TYR A 828 0.43 -8.64 2.45
C TYR A 828 0.44 -10.01 1.77
N SER A 829 0.55 -11.05 2.59
CA SER A 829 0.34 -12.43 2.13
C SER A 829 -1.13 -12.70 1.82
N SER A 830 -1.43 -13.85 1.21
CA SER A 830 -2.80 -14.29 0.97
C SER A 830 -3.60 -14.57 2.25
N SER A 831 -2.90 -14.86 3.35
CA SER A 831 -3.43 -14.99 4.71
C SER A 831 -3.69 -13.64 5.38
N GLY A 832 -3.35 -12.53 4.70
CA GLY A 832 -3.57 -11.16 5.17
C GLY A 832 -2.55 -10.68 6.21
N GLU A 833 -1.44 -11.38 6.39
CA GLU A 833 -0.34 -10.94 7.25
C GLU A 833 0.41 -9.81 6.55
N GLY A 834 0.58 -8.68 7.24
CA GLY A 834 1.45 -7.61 6.76
C GLY A 834 2.89 -8.09 6.80
N LEU A 835 3.58 -8.01 5.66
CA LEU A 835 4.95 -8.46 5.51
C LEU A 835 5.90 -7.27 5.74
N LYS A 836 6.59 -6.86 4.68
CA LYS A 836 7.48 -5.70 4.67
C LYS A 836 6.90 -4.57 3.83
N PHE A 837 7.42 -3.38 4.04
CA PHE A 837 7.15 -2.24 3.16
C PHE A 837 8.46 -1.55 2.73
N LYS A 838 8.38 -0.81 1.63
CA LYS A 838 9.46 0.03 1.10
C LYS A 838 8.96 1.45 0.87
N LEU A 839 9.75 2.43 1.30
CA LEU A 839 9.52 3.85 1.05
C LEU A 839 10.42 4.29 -0.11
N ALA A 840 9.82 4.98 -1.07
CA ALA A 840 10.53 5.56 -2.20
C ALA A 840 10.16 7.04 -2.34
N ARG A 841 11.16 7.90 -2.47
CA ARG A 841 10.95 9.27 -2.95
C ARG A 841 10.71 9.23 -4.45
N ILE A 842 9.65 9.89 -4.88
CA ILE A 842 9.31 10.04 -6.30
C ILE A 842 9.71 11.46 -6.71
N SER A 843 10.52 11.60 -7.75
CA SER A 843 11.05 12.89 -8.19
C SER A 843 9.94 13.80 -8.75
N ASN A 844 9.91 15.07 -8.31
CA ASN A 844 8.82 16.01 -8.62
C ASN A 844 8.64 16.30 -10.12
N ASP A 845 9.72 16.24 -10.90
CA ASP A 845 9.76 16.46 -12.35
C ASP A 845 9.02 15.37 -13.14
N LYS A 846 8.71 14.23 -12.50
CA LYS A 846 8.07 13.06 -13.14
C LYS A 846 6.63 12.80 -12.68
N ILE A 847 6.13 13.49 -11.65
CA ILE A 847 4.79 13.25 -11.11
C ILE A 847 3.74 13.98 -11.92
N GLN A 848 2.80 13.23 -12.47
CA GLN A 848 1.62 13.81 -13.10
C GLN A 848 0.57 14.17 -12.05
N TRP A 849 0.44 15.46 -11.76
CA TRP A 849 -0.62 15.96 -10.88
C TRP A 849 -1.95 16.06 -11.63
N ARG A 850 -2.93 15.25 -11.23
CA ARG A 850 -4.31 15.34 -11.74
C ARG A 850 -5.26 15.63 -10.59
N HIS A 851 -5.94 16.78 -10.64
CA HIS A 851 -6.85 17.23 -9.57
C HIS A 851 -6.22 17.20 -8.16
N ARG A 852 -4.94 17.60 -8.05
CA ARG A 852 -4.15 17.57 -6.78
C ARG A 852 -3.91 16.16 -6.22
N LYS A 853 -4.03 15.12 -7.04
CA LYS A 853 -3.65 13.75 -6.68
C LYS A 853 -2.42 13.35 -7.50
N PRO A 854 -1.39 12.74 -6.87
CA PRO A 854 -0.21 12.28 -7.57
C PRO A 854 -0.51 10.98 -8.34
N HIS A 855 0.05 10.88 -9.54
CA HIS A 855 0.08 9.67 -10.36
C HIS A 855 1.53 9.40 -10.77
N LEU A 856 1.93 8.14 -10.75
CA LEU A 856 3.25 7.72 -11.21
C LEU A 856 3.34 7.88 -12.73
N CYS A 857 4.52 8.24 -13.25
CA CYS A 857 4.81 8.05 -14.66
C CYS A 857 5.08 6.57 -14.95
N TYR A 858 5.18 6.19 -16.22
CA TYR A 858 5.47 4.81 -16.62
C TYR A 858 6.71 4.22 -15.92
N ASP A 859 7.83 4.95 -15.90
CA ASP A 859 9.09 4.45 -15.30
C ASP A 859 8.96 4.23 -13.79
N ASP A 860 8.32 5.15 -13.07
CA ASP A 860 8.12 5.02 -11.62
C ASP A 860 7.12 3.91 -11.29
N ALA A 861 6.08 3.74 -12.11
CA ALA A 861 5.11 2.65 -12.00
C ALA A 861 5.75 1.28 -12.27
N TYR A 862 6.70 1.23 -13.20
CA TYR A 862 7.48 0.03 -13.49
C TYR A 862 8.43 -0.33 -12.35
N GLU A 863 9.16 0.64 -11.80
CA GLU A 863 9.99 0.41 -10.61
C GLU A 863 9.13 -0.01 -9.41
N PHE A 864 7.94 0.57 -9.25
CA PHE A 864 6.98 0.16 -8.22
C PHE A 864 6.57 -1.32 -8.34
N GLY A 865 6.20 -1.80 -9.53
CA GLY A 865 5.83 -3.20 -9.73
C GLY A 865 6.98 -4.18 -9.44
N LYS A 866 8.21 -3.83 -9.83
CA LYS A 866 9.41 -4.62 -9.46
C LYS A 866 9.63 -4.71 -7.96
N ASN A 867 9.53 -3.57 -7.27
CA ASN A 867 9.69 -3.53 -5.82
C ASN A 867 8.65 -4.43 -5.12
N ILE A 868 7.45 -4.58 -5.67
CA ILE A 868 6.45 -5.51 -5.12
C ILE A 868 6.96 -6.96 -5.19
N ILE A 869 7.47 -7.37 -6.35
CA ILE A 869 7.97 -8.72 -6.56
C ILE A 869 9.16 -9.00 -5.63
N GLU A 870 10.12 -8.08 -5.58
CA GLU A 870 11.31 -8.19 -4.74
C GLU A 870 10.94 -8.35 -3.26
N LEU A 871 10.11 -7.44 -2.73
CA LEU A 871 9.67 -7.49 -1.34
C LEU A 871 8.88 -8.76 -1.01
N PHE A 872 8.05 -9.27 -1.93
CA PHE A 872 7.32 -10.51 -1.71
C PHE A 872 8.27 -11.70 -1.67
N TYR A 873 9.18 -11.81 -2.64
CA TYR A 873 10.21 -12.85 -2.66
C TYR A 873 11.09 -12.80 -1.41
N GLU A 874 11.51 -11.61 -0.99
CA GLU A 874 12.26 -11.34 0.24
C GLU A 874 11.49 -11.69 1.52
N SER A 875 10.17 -11.82 1.45
CA SER A 875 9.32 -12.12 2.61
C SER A 875 8.81 -13.55 2.63
N MET A 876 8.66 -14.22 1.48
CA MET A 876 7.96 -15.51 1.34
C MET A 876 8.82 -16.66 0.77
N ASN A 877 10.05 -16.41 0.30
CA ASN A 877 10.92 -17.37 -0.41
C ASN A 877 10.42 -17.84 -1.78
N GLU A 878 9.28 -17.37 -2.24
CA GLU A 878 8.70 -17.73 -3.52
C GLU A 878 8.10 -16.50 -4.19
N LEU A 879 8.01 -16.54 -5.52
CA LEU A 879 7.32 -15.54 -6.30
C LEU A 879 5.82 -15.80 -6.24
N PRO A 880 4.97 -14.75 -6.20
CA PRO A 880 3.53 -14.93 -6.19
C PRO A 880 3.06 -15.40 -7.57
N LYS A 881 1.96 -16.16 -7.61
CA LYS A 881 1.26 -16.48 -8.88
C LYS A 881 0.31 -15.38 -9.31
N ARG A 882 -0.19 -14.60 -8.35
CA ARG A 882 -1.12 -13.50 -8.60
C ARG A 882 -0.75 -12.28 -7.76
N VAL A 883 -0.78 -11.10 -8.37
CA VAL A 883 -0.53 -9.83 -7.68
C VAL A 883 -1.78 -8.97 -7.74
N VAL A 884 -2.25 -8.51 -6.58
CA VAL A 884 -3.42 -7.62 -6.47
C VAL A 884 -2.98 -6.29 -5.87
N ILE A 885 -3.22 -5.20 -6.57
CA ILE A 885 -2.81 -3.86 -6.14
C ILE A 885 -4.04 -3.04 -5.76
N HIS A 886 -4.05 -2.57 -4.51
CA HIS A 886 -5.08 -1.70 -3.95
C HIS A 886 -4.60 -0.25 -3.90
N LYS A 887 -5.38 0.65 -4.50
CA LYS A 887 -5.13 2.10 -4.51
C LYS A 887 -6.41 2.90 -4.27
N ARG A 888 -6.28 4.14 -3.79
CA ARG A 888 -7.40 5.10 -3.62
C ARG A 888 -7.57 6.10 -4.76
N THR A 889 -6.65 6.13 -5.70
CA THR A 889 -6.74 7.01 -6.87
C THR A 889 -6.86 6.15 -8.12
N TYR A 890 -7.49 6.71 -9.14
CA TYR A 890 -7.62 6.08 -10.45
C TYR A 890 -6.24 5.73 -11.03
N PHE A 891 -6.15 4.65 -11.80
CA PHE A 891 -4.92 4.26 -12.49
C PHE A 891 -4.88 4.86 -13.90
N THR A 892 -3.93 5.75 -14.18
CA THR A 892 -3.73 6.26 -15.55
C THR A 892 -3.23 5.14 -16.48
N GLU A 893 -3.37 5.31 -17.80
CA GLU A 893 -2.84 4.33 -18.76
C GLU A 893 -1.33 4.09 -18.59
N GLU A 894 -0.54 5.15 -18.38
CA GLU A 894 0.90 5.04 -18.11
C GLU A 894 1.20 4.26 -16.83
N GLU A 895 0.45 4.52 -15.74
CA GLU A 895 0.61 3.79 -14.47
C GLU A 895 0.28 2.30 -14.64
N LYS A 896 -0.85 1.99 -15.29
CA LYS A 896 -1.26 0.61 -15.53
C LYS A 896 -0.20 -0.12 -16.33
N GLN A 897 0.25 0.47 -17.43
CA GLN A 897 1.19 -0.17 -18.33
C GLN A 897 2.54 -0.43 -17.64
N GLY A 898 3.08 0.55 -16.90
CA GLY A 898 4.34 0.36 -16.16
C GLY A 898 4.26 -0.76 -15.14
N ILE A 899 3.15 -0.84 -14.39
CA ILE A 899 2.89 -1.92 -13.41
C ILE A 899 2.75 -3.27 -14.12
N ILE A 900 1.98 -3.34 -15.19
CA ILE A 900 1.74 -4.60 -15.92
C ILE A 900 3.05 -5.11 -16.50
N ASP A 901 3.83 -4.26 -17.16
CA ASP A 901 5.08 -4.67 -17.82
C ASP A 901 6.13 -5.11 -16.81
N SER A 902 6.27 -4.39 -15.69
CA SER A 902 7.22 -4.76 -14.63
C SER A 902 6.90 -6.09 -13.95
N ILE A 903 5.62 -6.39 -13.75
CA ILE A 903 5.21 -7.64 -13.11
C ILE A 903 5.22 -8.79 -14.12
N SER A 904 4.81 -8.53 -15.36
CA SER A 904 4.77 -9.53 -16.44
C SER A 904 6.15 -9.91 -16.97
N ASP A 905 7.20 -9.12 -16.67
CA ASP A 905 8.60 -9.50 -16.95
C ASP A 905 8.98 -10.84 -16.31
N ASN A 906 8.25 -11.27 -15.28
CA ASN A 906 8.41 -12.57 -14.65
C ASN A 906 7.32 -13.56 -15.11
N ASN A 907 7.71 -14.54 -15.93
CA ASN A 907 6.79 -15.52 -16.53
C ASN A 907 6.03 -16.42 -15.53
N LYS A 908 6.38 -16.39 -14.24
CA LYS A 908 5.67 -17.15 -13.19
C LYS A 908 4.43 -16.47 -12.64
N ILE A 909 4.30 -15.16 -12.86
CA ILE A 909 3.14 -14.42 -12.39
C ILE A 909 2.03 -14.59 -13.43
N GLU A 910 1.03 -15.39 -13.07
CA GLU A 910 -0.05 -15.82 -13.96
C GLU A 910 -1.11 -14.73 -14.15
N SER A 911 -1.31 -13.85 -13.16
CA SER A 911 -2.33 -12.80 -13.22
C SER A 911 -2.06 -11.59 -12.35
N ILE A 912 -2.62 -10.45 -12.75
CA ILE A 912 -2.52 -9.15 -12.07
C ILE A 912 -3.92 -8.55 -11.97
N ASP A 913 -4.32 -8.05 -10.80
CA ASP A 913 -5.54 -7.27 -10.62
C ASP A 913 -5.22 -5.86 -10.10
N LEU A 914 -5.72 -4.84 -10.79
CA LEU A 914 -5.56 -3.43 -10.41
C LEU A 914 -6.90 -2.88 -9.92
N ILE A 915 -7.04 -2.72 -8.60
CA ILE A 915 -8.31 -2.40 -7.94
C ILE A 915 -8.23 -1.04 -7.25
N GLU A 916 -9.14 -0.16 -7.62
CA GLU A 916 -9.38 1.10 -6.92
C GLU A 916 -10.48 0.93 -5.89
N ILE A 917 -10.24 1.44 -4.67
CA ILE A 917 -11.16 1.34 -3.53
C ILE A 917 -11.36 2.72 -2.91
N ASN A 918 -12.60 3.20 -2.92
CA ASN A 918 -12.97 4.48 -2.31
C ASN A 918 -14.28 4.37 -1.53
N PHE A 919 -14.50 5.26 -0.57
CA PHE A 919 -15.82 5.44 0.02
C PHE A 919 -16.77 6.03 -1.02
N GLU A 920 -17.97 5.46 -1.12
CA GLU A 920 -19.07 6.07 -1.87
C GLU A 920 -19.87 6.98 -0.94
N ASP A 921 -19.78 8.29 -1.17
CA ASP A 921 -20.38 9.30 -0.30
C ASP A 921 -21.86 9.57 -0.63
N ASN A 922 -22.29 9.28 -1.85
CA ASN A 922 -23.59 9.69 -2.36
C ASN A 922 -24.59 8.53 -2.40
N ILE A 923 -24.22 7.39 -2.99
CA ILE A 923 -25.13 6.24 -3.11
C ILE A 923 -25.28 5.54 -1.77
N LYS A 924 -26.51 5.46 -1.27
CA LYS A 924 -26.88 4.80 -0.01
C LYS A 924 -28.09 3.91 -0.20
N TYR A 925 -28.16 2.86 0.62
CA TYR A 925 -29.27 1.93 0.62
C TYR A 925 -29.81 1.73 2.01
N THR A 926 -31.14 1.57 2.09
CA THR A 926 -31.83 1.10 3.27
C THR A 926 -32.19 -0.37 3.12
N SER A 927 -32.04 -1.13 4.20
CA SER A 927 -32.45 -2.54 4.25
C SER A 927 -33.96 -2.67 4.36
N SER A 928 -34.54 -3.64 3.67
CA SER A 928 -35.97 -4.00 3.82
C SER A 928 -36.11 -5.45 4.29
N LYS A 929 -37.03 -5.66 5.22
CA LYS A 929 -37.53 -6.98 5.59
C LYS A 929 -38.80 -7.29 4.81
N ILE A 930 -38.95 -8.54 4.41
CA ILE A 930 -40.16 -9.03 3.75
C ILE A 930 -41.10 -9.59 4.81
N VAL A 931 -42.27 -8.96 4.96
CA VAL A 931 -43.34 -9.37 5.89
C VAL A 931 -44.61 -9.59 5.07
N GLU A 932 -45.15 -10.80 5.09
CA GLU A 932 -46.37 -11.16 4.32
C GLU A 932 -46.31 -10.76 2.84
N GLY A 933 -45.13 -10.95 2.21
CA GLY A 933 -44.91 -10.59 0.81
C GLY A 933 -44.74 -9.09 0.54
N LYS A 934 -44.73 -8.24 1.57
CA LYS A 934 -44.50 -6.80 1.45
C LYS A 934 -43.09 -6.42 1.89
N ALA A 935 -42.41 -5.60 1.09
CA ALA A 935 -41.13 -5.02 1.47
C ALA A 935 -41.36 -3.86 2.46
N CYS A 936 -40.96 -4.07 3.72
CA CYS A 936 -41.06 -3.10 4.80
C CYS A 936 -39.66 -2.68 5.25
N VAL A 937 -39.50 -1.41 5.64
CA VAL A 937 -38.19 -0.92 6.11
C VAL A 937 -37.74 -1.70 7.35
N ASP A 938 -36.49 -2.16 7.32
CA ASP A 938 -35.89 -2.89 8.44
C ASP A 938 -35.50 -1.91 9.58
N GLY A 939 -35.46 -2.38 10.81
CA GLY A 939 -34.92 -1.61 11.94
C GLY A 939 -33.40 -1.44 11.84
N PHE A 940 -32.72 -2.39 11.22
CA PHE A 940 -31.27 -2.41 11.05
C PHE A 940 -30.83 -1.95 9.66
N SER A 941 -29.62 -1.40 9.58
CA SER A 941 -28.99 -0.97 8.32
C SER A 941 -28.57 -2.16 7.44
N VAL A 942 -28.00 -1.87 6.27
CA VAL A 942 -27.47 -2.89 5.35
C VAL A 942 -26.41 -3.76 6.05
N SER A 943 -26.48 -5.08 5.82
CA SER A 943 -25.54 -6.05 6.37
C SER A 943 -24.16 -5.91 5.74
N ARG A 944 -23.12 -6.08 6.55
CA ARG A 944 -21.75 -6.24 6.05
C ARG A 944 -21.68 -7.45 5.10
N GLY A 945 -20.86 -7.33 4.06
CA GLY A 945 -20.73 -8.33 3.00
C GLY A 945 -21.75 -8.19 1.87
N SER A 946 -22.73 -7.27 1.99
CA SER A 946 -23.61 -6.94 0.88
C SER A 946 -22.81 -6.30 -0.25
N CYS A 947 -23.04 -6.74 -1.48
CA CYS A 947 -22.39 -6.25 -2.69
C CYS A 947 -23.44 -6.05 -3.79
N ILE A 948 -23.37 -4.91 -4.49
CA ILE A 948 -24.27 -4.56 -5.60
C ILE A 948 -23.41 -4.27 -6.83
N LEU A 949 -23.70 -4.98 -7.92
CA LEU A 949 -23.05 -4.75 -9.20
C LEU A 949 -23.62 -3.48 -9.85
N LEU A 950 -22.74 -2.52 -10.20
CA LEU A 950 -23.13 -1.28 -10.87
C LEU A 950 -22.97 -1.39 -12.39
N ASN A 951 -21.85 -1.96 -12.84
CA ASN A 951 -21.53 -2.22 -14.25
C ASN A 951 -20.38 -3.25 -14.35
N SER A 952 -19.93 -3.56 -15.57
CA SER A 952 -18.83 -4.52 -15.85
C SER A 952 -17.49 -4.26 -15.14
N LYS A 953 -17.26 -3.07 -14.57
CA LYS A 953 -16.01 -2.70 -13.90
C LYS A 953 -16.21 -2.23 -12.46
N GLU A 954 -17.45 -1.95 -12.05
CA GLU A 954 -17.75 -1.25 -10.80
C GLU A 954 -18.79 -1.99 -9.95
N ALA A 955 -18.54 -2.00 -8.65
CA ALA A 955 -19.46 -2.54 -7.67
C ALA A 955 -19.45 -1.72 -6.37
N LEU A 956 -20.55 -1.78 -5.62
CA LEU A 956 -20.62 -1.30 -4.24
C LEU A 956 -20.43 -2.48 -3.29
N LEU A 957 -19.62 -2.33 -2.26
CA LEU A 957 -19.38 -3.34 -1.23
C LEU A 957 -19.53 -2.74 0.17
N TRP A 958 -20.44 -3.27 0.97
CA TRP A 958 -20.57 -2.90 2.38
C TRP A 958 -19.54 -3.64 3.23
N ALA A 959 -18.34 -3.06 3.34
CA ALA A 959 -17.37 -3.47 4.36
C ALA A 959 -17.78 -3.02 5.76
N HIS A 960 -18.62 -2.00 5.90
CA HIS A 960 -19.17 -1.57 7.19
C HIS A 960 -20.70 -1.72 7.18
N GLY A 961 -21.25 -2.42 8.17
CA GLY A 961 -22.67 -2.69 8.23
C GLY A 961 -23.04 -3.59 9.40
N VAL A 962 -24.22 -4.18 9.35
CA VAL A 962 -24.72 -5.07 10.40
C VAL A 962 -23.99 -6.41 10.35
N VAL A 963 -23.61 -6.91 11.51
CA VAL A 963 -22.95 -8.20 11.76
C VAL A 963 -23.67 -8.95 12.89
N PRO A 964 -23.43 -10.26 13.05
CA PRO A 964 -23.98 -11.02 14.19
C PRO A 964 -23.49 -10.47 15.54
N SER A 965 -24.36 -10.42 16.55
CA SER A 965 -24.00 -10.10 17.93
C SER A 965 -23.14 -11.20 18.56
N VAL A 966 -22.21 -10.80 19.42
CA VAL A 966 -21.40 -11.74 20.22
C VAL A 966 -22.24 -12.51 21.25
N ARG A 967 -23.35 -11.91 21.73
CA ARG A 967 -24.23 -12.51 22.75
C ARG A 967 -25.07 -13.65 22.18
N ASN A 968 -25.57 -13.46 20.97
CA ASN A 968 -26.33 -14.46 20.24
C ASN A 968 -26.14 -14.23 18.73
N PRO A 969 -25.63 -15.21 17.98
CA PRO A 969 -25.44 -15.08 16.53
C PRO A 969 -26.72 -14.76 15.73
N ASN A 970 -27.90 -15.00 16.31
CA ASN A 970 -29.18 -14.65 15.69
C ASN A 970 -29.59 -13.18 15.89
N PHE A 971 -28.89 -12.43 16.74
CA PHE A 971 -29.14 -11.01 16.96
C PHE A 971 -28.24 -10.16 16.07
N SER A 972 -28.75 -8.98 15.70
CA SER A 972 -28.06 -8.02 14.84
C SER A 972 -27.31 -6.98 15.67
N PHE A 973 -26.04 -6.76 15.33
CA PHE A 973 -25.19 -5.71 15.90
C PHE A 973 -24.70 -4.79 14.79
N TYR A 974 -24.72 -3.48 15.02
CA TYR A 974 -24.14 -2.49 14.10
C TYR A 974 -22.98 -1.75 14.78
N PRO A 975 -21.71 -2.15 14.51
CA PRO A 975 -20.54 -1.53 15.11
C PRO A 975 -20.53 -0.02 14.87
N GLY A 976 -20.35 0.77 15.93
CA GLY A 976 -20.29 2.22 15.86
C GLY A 976 -21.63 2.93 15.66
N GLY A 977 -22.66 2.28 15.09
CA GLY A 977 -24.07 2.62 15.26
C GLY A 977 -24.46 4.10 15.13
N ARG A 978 -23.81 4.93 14.29
CA ARG A 978 -24.06 6.39 14.33
C ARG A 978 -24.92 6.91 13.19
N TYR A 979 -24.78 6.37 11.99
CA TYR A 979 -25.49 6.81 10.77
C TYR A 979 -25.62 5.65 9.79
N ILE A 980 -26.35 5.83 8.69
CA ILE A 980 -26.47 4.82 7.61
C ILE A 980 -25.08 4.48 7.02
N PRO A 981 -24.71 3.19 6.89
CA PRO A 981 -23.37 2.81 6.46
C PRO A 981 -23.11 3.19 5.00
N LYS A 982 -21.91 3.71 4.75
CA LYS A 982 -21.42 4.01 3.40
C LYS A 982 -20.79 2.76 2.79
N PRO A 983 -21.14 2.37 1.56
CA PRO A 983 -20.42 1.32 0.86
C PRO A 983 -19.04 1.81 0.40
N LEU A 984 -18.17 0.85 0.09
CA LEU A 984 -17.00 1.05 -0.74
C LEU A 984 -17.41 0.95 -2.20
N ARG A 985 -16.96 1.87 -3.05
CA ARG A 985 -16.97 1.72 -4.50
C ARG A 985 -15.67 1.04 -4.91
N ILE A 986 -15.80 -0.12 -5.55
CA ILE A 986 -14.70 -0.92 -6.08
C ILE A 986 -14.71 -0.72 -7.59
N ILE A 987 -13.55 -0.36 -8.16
CA ILE A 987 -13.38 -0.22 -9.60
C ILE A 987 -12.21 -1.10 -10.05
N LYS A 988 -12.47 -2.04 -10.96
CA LYS A 988 -11.43 -2.86 -11.58
C LYS A 988 -10.91 -2.20 -12.86
N HIS A 989 -9.62 -1.87 -12.85
CA HIS A 989 -8.95 -1.25 -13.99
C HIS A 989 -8.30 -2.27 -14.92
N TYR A 990 -7.89 -3.42 -14.37
CA TYR A 990 -7.26 -4.51 -15.10
C TYR A 990 -7.40 -5.83 -14.30
N GLY A 991 -7.38 -6.96 -15.00
CA GLY A 991 -7.27 -8.28 -14.38
C GLY A 991 -8.49 -9.20 -14.51
N VAL A 992 -8.26 -10.47 -14.15
CA VAL A 992 -9.20 -11.59 -14.30
C VAL A 992 -10.00 -11.90 -13.04
N GLY A 993 -9.67 -11.28 -11.90
CA GLY A 993 -10.33 -11.56 -10.63
C GLY A 993 -11.86 -11.35 -10.72
N SER A 994 -12.63 -12.32 -10.25
CA SER A 994 -14.09 -12.20 -10.23
C SER A 994 -14.54 -11.20 -9.16
N LEU A 995 -15.77 -10.68 -9.28
CA LEU A 995 -16.32 -9.79 -8.25
C LEU A 995 -16.40 -10.49 -6.88
N GLU A 996 -16.76 -11.78 -6.86
CA GLU A 996 -16.78 -12.57 -5.63
C GLU A 996 -15.40 -12.68 -4.99
N GLN A 997 -14.37 -12.98 -5.78
CA GLN A 997 -13.00 -13.09 -5.29
C GLN A 997 -12.54 -11.77 -4.70
N ILE A 998 -12.61 -10.68 -5.47
CA ILE A 998 -12.16 -9.34 -5.03
C ILE A 998 -12.96 -8.84 -3.82
N ALA A 999 -14.28 -9.08 -3.78
CA ALA A 999 -15.10 -8.67 -2.65
C ALA A 999 -14.73 -9.43 -1.36
N ASN A 1000 -14.57 -10.75 -1.41
CA ASN A 1000 -14.16 -11.55 -0.25
C ASN A 1000 -12.74 -11.20 0.21
N GLU A 1001 -11.81 -10.92 -0.71
CA GLU A 1001 -10.45 -10.46 -0.39
C GLU A 1001 -10.47 -9.11 0.35
N ILE A 1002 -11.24 -8.13 -0.14
CA ILE A 1002 -11.42 -6.84 0.55
C ILE A 1002 -12.05 -7.04 1.93
N LEU A 1003 -13.11 -7.85 2.04
CA LEU A 1003 -13.75 -8.15 3.32
C LEU A 1003 -12.78 -8.82 4.29
N GLY A 1004 -11.98 -9.77 3.85
CA GLY A 1004 -10.95 -10.42 4.66
C GLY A 1004 -9.89 -9.41 5.15
N LEU A 1005 -9.30 -8.66 4.23
CA LEU A 1005 -8.25 -7.67 4.54
C LEU A 1005 -8.73 -6.56 5.48
N THR A 1006 -10.03 -6.25 5.53
CA THR A 1006 -10.56 -5.31 6.55
C THR A 1006 -10.44 -5.84 7.98
N LYS A 1007 -10.32 -7.15 8.19
CA LYS A 1007 -10.16 -7.81 9.50
C LYS A 1007 -8.70 -7.98 9.92
N MET A 1008 -7.76 -7.53 9.07
CA MET A 1008 -6.32 -7.70 9.26
C MET A 1008 -5.61 -6.42 9.74
N ASN A 1009 -6.38 -5.48 10.28
CA ASN A 1009 -5.81 -4.32 10.97
C ASN A 1009 -5.57 -4.66 12.44
N TRP A 1010 -4.36 -5.12 12.77
CA TRP A 1010 -3.96 -5.47 14.14
C TRP A 1010 -3.79 -4.28 15.10
N ASN A 1011 -4.10 -3.05 14.66
CA ASN A 1011 -4.10 -1.86 15.54
C ASN A 1011 -5.40 -1.75 16.34
N SER A 1012 -6.37 -2.60 16.03
CA SER A 1012 -7.70 -2.56 16.64
C SER A 1012 -8.29 -3.96 16.78
N LEU A 1013 -8.87 -4.25 17.93
CA LEU A 1013 -9.72 -5.42 18.14
C LEU A 1013 -11.16 -5.20 17.69
N ASN A 1014 -11.45 -4.20 16.87
CA ASN A 1014 -12.71 -4.14 16.14
C ASN A 1014 -12.85 -5.35 15.20
N MET A 1015 -14.09 -5.76 14.91
CA MET A 1015 -14.33 -6.93 14.04
C MET A 1015 -13.72 -6.74 12.65
N TYR A 1016 -13.69 -5.49 12.21
CA TYR A 1016 -13.14 -5.07 10.93
C TYR A 1016 -12.89 -3.55 10.96
N SER A 1017 -12.06 -3.08 10.03
CA SER A 1017 -11.87 -1.69 9.68
C SER A 1017 -12.72 -1.32 8.45
N GLN A 1018 -13.01 -0.04 8.23
CA GLN A 1018 -13.88 0.36 7.11
C GLN A 1018 -13.21 0.25 5.73
N LEU A 1019 -11.88 0.25 5.69
CA LEU A 1019 -11.04 0.06 4.50
C LEU A 1019 -10.13 -1.15 4.73
N PRO A 1020 -9.72 -1.88 3.67
CA PRO A 1020 -8.81 -3.01 3.84
C PRO A 1020 -7.44 -2.57 4.37
N ALA A 1021 -6.76 -3.47 5.10
CA ALA A 1021 -5.47 -3.19 5.72
C ALA A 1021 -4.44 -2.64 4.72
N THR A 1022 -4.43 -3.14 3.47
CA THR A 1022 -3.58 -2.64 2.38
C THR A 1022 -3.69 -1.14 2.14
N ILE A 1023 -4.88 -0.54 2.33
CA ILE A 1023 -5.08 0.90 2.16
C ILE A 1023 -4.78 1.67 3.45
N CYS A 1024 -5.19 1.14 4.60
CA CYS A 1024 -5.01 1.83 5.88
C CYS A 1024 -3.51 1.99 6.22
N SER A 1025 -2.78 0.87 6.26
CA SER A 1025 -1.38 0.85 6.69
C SER A 1025 -0.47 1.62 5.74
N SER A 1026 -0.64 1.46 4.41
CA SER A 1026 0.23 2.12 3.43
C SER A 1026 0.17 3.64 3.54
N ASN A 1027 -1.00 4.19 3.88
CA ASN A 1027 -1.16 5.63 4.10
C ASN A 1027 -0.56 6.07 5.44
N ASP A 1028 -0.75 5.32 6.53
CA ASP A 1028 -0.15 5.64 7.83
C ASP A 1028 1.38 5.57 7.79
N ILE A 1029 1.92 4.54 7.15
CA ILE A 1029 3.36 4.36 6.93
C ILE A 1029 3.91 5.47 6.04
N ALA A 1030 3.21 5.86 4.96
CA ALA A 1030 3.65 6.99 4.12
C ALA A 1030 3.67 8.31 4.93
N ARG A 1031 2.69 8.52 5.82
CA ARG A 1031 2.63 9.71 6.68
C ARG A 1031 3.81 9.78 7.65
N ILE A 1032 4.12 8.68 8.34
CA ILE A 1032 5.24 8.62 9.31
C ILE A 1032 6.58 8.61 8.58
N GLY A 1033 6.68 7.86 7.49
CA GLY A 1033 7.89 7.66 6.69
C GLY A 1033 8.47 8.92 6.07
N LYS A 1034 7.70 10.02 5.98
CA LYS A 1034 8.21 11.32 5.54
C LYS A 1034 9.31 11.88 6.46
N LEU A 1035 9.33 11.43 7.73
CA LEU A 1035 10.27 11.88 8.76
C LEU A 1035 11.53 11.00 8.84
N ILE A 1036 11.55 9.86 8.16
CA ILE A 1036 12.69 8.94 8.10
C ILE A 1036 13.68 9.47 7.05
N ASP A 1037 14.98 9.38 7.32
CA ASP A 1037 15.99 9.84 6.36
C ASP A 1037 15.84 9.08 5.03
N SER A 1038 15.50 9.84 3.99
CA SER A 1038 15.21 9.38 2.64
C SER A 1038 16.36 8.72 1.89
N ASN A 1039 17.60 8.90 2.38
CA ASN A 1039 18.75 8.19 1.81
C ASN A 1039 18.80 6.72 2.28
N SER A 1040 18.01 6.37 3.30
CA SER A 1040 17.99 5.05 3.89
C SER A 1040 16.90 4.18 3.23
N LYS A 1041 17.30 3.36 2.25
CA LYS A 1041 16.41 2.37 1.57
C LYS A 1041 16.22 1.12 2.43
N HIS A 1042 15.80 1.28 3.68
CA HIS A 1042 15.62 0.16 4.59
C HIS A 1042 14.22 -0.43 4.45
N GLU A 1043 14.17 -1.76 4.43
CA GLU A 1043 12.94 -2.51 4.67
C GLU A 1043 12.64 -2.53 6.16
N TYR A 1044 11.39 -2.20 6.50
CA TYR A 1044 10.93 -2.26 7.88
C TYR A 1044 9.78 -3.27 7.99
N ASP A 1045 9.72 -3.95 9.14
CA ASP A 1045 8.49 -4.63 9.55
C ASP A 1045 7.45 -3.55 9.90
N TYR A 1046 6.26 -3.66 9.34
CA TYR A 1046 5.21 -2.66 9.54
C TYR A 1046 4.79 -2.53 11.02
N ARG A 1047 5.06 -3.55 11.85
CA ARG A 1047 4.80 -3.55 13.31
C ARG A 1047 5.47 -2.40 14.05
N TYR A 1048 6.55 -1.84 13.52
CA TYR A 1048 7.20 -0.65 14.08
C TYR A 1048 6.34 0.63 13.97
N PHE A 1049 5.43 0.68 13.00
CA PHE A 1049 4.66 1.89 12.65
C PHE A 1049 3.26 1.91 13.27
N ILE A 1050 2.78 0.75 13.70
CA ILE A 1050 1.42 0.57 14.22
C ILE A 1050 1.29 0.71 15.73
#